data_AF-A0A4Q9MPG2-F1
#
_entry.id   AF-A0A4Q9MPG2-F1
#
_cell.length_a   1.000
_cell.length_b   1.000
_cell.length_c   1.000
_cell.angle_alpha   90.00
_cell.angle_beta   90.00
_cell.angle_gamma   90.00
#
_symmetry.space_group_name_H-M   'P 1'
#
loop_
_entity.id
_entity.type
_entity.pdbx_description
1 polymer ?
#
loop_
_entity_poly.entity_id
_entity_poly.type
_entity_poly.pdbx_seq_one_letter_code
_entity_poly.pdbx_strand_id
1 'polypeptide(L)'
;MFAKLLSLAALVAAANAEHWIFGGSRPIVTTRLDSIVNPNAIGGHVHSIVGASRFKNVYDADDLTQSKCTTIPVQPDKSNYWAPQLYHRDQQTGQLSPIPTSFNIYYLMRPGPENQPIKAFPKGLRMVAGDTNRRTYNSSDFTNQAVSFVCLDYNTNHGSDPDWAERPNFFDHNCPDGMRAQVFFPSCWDGVNLDSADHKSHLAYPIQNYNSGDCPDSHPVHLVSLFYEMLVSVDQYSYWGPGTWVLANGDTTGYGHHGDFQNGWDIDLLQEAIDTCTAANGNVMDCPPLAAVFDQASADACTLETDIVDENIGLDSPITQLPGCNPFWDGTGTKPACPNANAATPSLVAAQPPLPSGWNEIGCIAEGTNGRALTGASTTSPNMTKAVCADFCASKGFKLAGVEFSDECYCDNQVRNGASQNTITWNLCSNHCSGNENEICGGPARLTLLTASGVPAQASSVSSTVQPSVTTNVAIPVSVSSTHASSAVTTSVHSASATSSSAHASSPSSTGLPLGWAGIGCVSDSSARALTGFSVANDQMTVASCLSTCASKGFSIAGVEYGRECYCGNSFSNSQGKSLAAATCNIACAGDKTSTCGGGWALNAFKFNQVNVALPSVSAPASSSASAAKPSASVSVPSNSTASLPSGWTAIGCRKDNVKGRALNVDAFTSVSTMTVESCVAHCDSLGHTLAGLEYARECYCGAAFTNGGGAVLADSACNMACTGDSGSICGGADALTVFQKGASAGARRSHKARHFGRAHQHSDLF
;
A
#
# COMPACT_ATOMS: atom_id res chain seq x y z
N MET A 1 17.82 -10.01 62.81
CA MET A 1 17.45 -8.97 61.82
C MET A 1 17.17 -9.71 60.52
N PHE A 2 15.90 -10.08 60.34
CA PHE A 2 15.41 -10.97 59.29
C PHE A 2 14.69 -10.16 58.21
N ALA A 3 14.82 -10.62 56.96
CA ALA A 3 14.00 -10.35 55.78
C ALA A 3 14.16 -8.99 55.05
N LYS A 4 15.19 -8.90 54.21
CA LYS A 4 15.09 -8.29 52.86
C LYS A 4 14.73 -9.40 51.87
N LEU A 5 13.45 -9.71 51.75
CA LEU A 5 12.85 -10.60 50.74
C LEU A 5 11.34 -10.34 50.77
N LEU A 6 10.68 -10.32 49.60
CA LEU A 6 9.38 -9.68 49.27
C LEU A 6 9.57 -8.20 48.92
N SER A 7 9.60 -7.78 47.64
CA SER A 7 8.52 -7.97 46.65
C SER A 7 9.02 -7.93 45.20
N LEU A 8 9.98 -8.81 44.85
CA LEU A 8 10.39 -9.08 43.46
C LEU A 8 9.45 -10.10 42.77
N ALA A 9 8.14 -10.02 43.01
CA ALA A 9 7.17 -11.05 42.60
C ALA A 9 5.88 -10.50 41.96
N ALA A 10 5.88 -9.25 41.48
CA ALA A 10 4.75 -8.69 40.72
C ALA A 10 5.12 -8.06 39.37
N LEU A 11 6.38 -8.20 38.91
CA LEU A 11 6.86 -7.67 37.62
C LEU A 11 7.13 -8.79 36.58
N VAL A 12 6.26 -9.80 36.51
CA VAL A 12 6.35 -10.85 35.47
C VAL A 12 5.05 -10.94 34.64
N ALA A 13 4.11 -10.02 34.84
CA ALA A 13 2.84 -10.02 34.12
C ALA A 13 2.75 -9.03 32.93
N ALA A 14 3.85 -8.37 32.53
CA ALA A 14 3.82 -7.32 31.49
C ALA A 14 4.48 -7.70 30.15
N ALA A 15 4.99 -8.92 29.97
CA ALA A 15 5.67 -9.33 28.73
C ALA A 15 4.73 -9.92 27.65
N ASN A 16 3.41 -9.90 27.86
CA ASN A 16 2.42 -10.35 26.86
C ASN A 16 1.20 -9.41 26.85
N ALA A 17 1.45 -8.09 26.86
CA ALA A 17 0.38 -7.17 26.50
C ALA A 17 0.06 -7.38 25.02
N GLU A 18 -1.17 -7.79 24.77
CA GLU A 18 -1.69 -7.96 23.44
C GLU A 18 -1.58 -6.64 22.66
N HIS A 19 -1.32 -6.73 21.36
CA HIS A 19 -1.24 -5.58 20.48
C HIS A 19 -1.45 -5.97 19.02
N TRP A 20 -1.79 -4.98 18.19
CA TRP A 20 -1.71 -5.08 16.74
C TRP A 20 -1.01 -3.85 16.17
N ILE A 21 -0.46 -4.02 14.96
CA ILE A 21 0.39 -3.03 14.30
C ILE A 21 -0.14 -2.81 12.89
N PHE A 22 -0.28 -1.54 12.51
CA PHE A 22 -0.43 -1.13 11.11
C PHE A 22 0.94 -0.73 10.59
N GLY A 23 1.70 -1.74 10.16
CA GLY A 23 3.10 -1.58 9.78
C GLY A 23 3.28 -1.03 8.36
N GLY A 24 4.30 -0.19 8.16
CA GLY A 24 4.69 0.33 6.85
C GLY A 24 3.67 1.31 6.24
N SER A 25 2.84 1.95 7.06
CA SER A 25 1.86 2.92 6.60
C SER A 25 2.58 4.11 5.97
N ARG A 26 2.40 4.32 4.67
CA ARG A 26 3.00 5.44 3.96
C ARG A 26 2.28 6.76 4.29
N PRO A 27 2.99 7.90 4.27
CA PRO A 27 2.37 9.21 4.29
C PRO A 27 1.30 9.33 3.19
N ILE A 28 0.14 9.85 3.57
CA ILE A 28 -0.86 10.30 2.60
C ILE A 28 -0.47 11.67 2.03
N VAL A 29 0.21 12.49 2.85
CA VAL A 29 0.76 13.78 2.46
C VAL A 29 1.88 14.19 3.42
N THR A 30 2.84 14.96 2.92
CA THR A 30 3.82 15.70 3.74
C THR A 30 3.58 17.17 3.51
N THR A 31 3.24 17.94 4.55
CA THR A 31 2.81 19.34 4.40
C THR A 31 2.82 20.07 5.74
N ARG A 32 2.54 21.38 5.74
CA ARG A 32 2.35 22.19 6.96
C ARG A 32 0.88 22.28 7.37
N LEU A 33 0.06 21.29 7.07
CA LEU A 33 -1.30 21.25 7.59
C LEU A 33 -1.27 20.68 9.01
N ASP A 34 -1.94 21.36 9.93
CA ASP A 34 -2.06 20.94 11.32
C ASP A 34 -3.45 21.35 11.84
N SER A 35 -4.35 20.37 11.94
CA SER A 35 -5.75 20.60 12.35
C SER A 35 -5.91 20.80 13.86
N ILE A 36 -4.88 20.49 14.65
CA ILE A 36 -4.92 20.53 16.12
C ILE A 36 -4.31 21.85 16.60
N VAL A 37 -3.04 22.10 16.28
CA VAL A 37 -2.26 23.22 16.84
C VAL A 37 -2.53 24.53 16.09
N ASN A 38 -2.80 24.46 14.78
CA ASN A 38 -3.03 25.64 13.93
C ASN A 38 -4.35 25.54 13.14
N PRO A 39 -5.50 25.34 13.82
CA PRO A 39 -6.77 25.17 13.13
C PRO A 39 -7.15 26.43 12.36
N ASN A 40 -7.63 26.26 11.12
CA ASN A 40 -7.96 27.33 10.18
C ASN A 40 -6.76 28.20 9.76
N ALA A 41 -5.54 27.73 9.97
CA ALA A 41 -4.31 28.40 9.56
C ALA A 41 -3.36 27.40 8.89
N ILE A 42 -2.18 27.88 8.47
CA ILE A 42 -1.08 27.00 8.08
C ILE A 42 -0.24 26.71 9.32
N GLY A 43 0.12 25.45 9.49
CA GLY A 43 0.95 24.93 10.56
C GLY A 43 2.33 25.57 10.65
N GLY A 44 2.88 25.55 11.87
CA GLY A 44 4.19 26.14 12.16
C GLY A 44 5.36 25.46 11.45
N HIS A 45 5.26 24.17 11.13
CA HIS A 45 6.30 23.39 10.46
C HIS A 45 5.70 22.21 9.67
N VAL A 46 6.54 21.51 8.92
CA VAL A 46 6.14 20.38 8.07
C VAL A 46 5.98 19.11 8.89
N HIS A 47 4.91 18.38 8.64
CA HIS A 47 4.65 17.05 9.18
C HIS A 47 4.58 16.01 8.05
N SER A 48 4.96 14.78 8.37
CA SER A 48 4.54 13.60 7.61
C SER A 48 3.23 13.09 8.22
N ILE A 49 2.20 12.91 7.40
CA ILE A 49 0.86 12.54 7.84
C ILE A 49 0.44 11.21 7.23
N VAL A 50 0.00 10.26 8.07
CA VAL A 50 -0.62 9.00 7.65
C VAL A 50 -2.10 8.96 8.07
N GLY A 51 -2.91 8.16 7.38
CA GLY A 51 -4.32 7.97 7.72
C GLY A 51 -5.28 8.44 6.62
N ALA A 52 -6.40 9.01 7.04
CA ALA A 52 -7.54 9.28 6.17
C ALA A 52 -7.37 10.41 5.15
N SER A 53 -8.05 10.28 4.02
CA SER A 53 -7.95 11.18 2.86
C SER A 53 -8.51 12.59 3.03
N ARG A 54 -9.32 12.84 4.07
CA ARG A 54 -9.90 14.17 4.35
C ARG A 54 -9.12 15.01 5.34
N PHE A 55 -7.86 14.66 5.60
CA PHE A 55 -7.00 15.49 6.44
C PHE A 55 -6.93 16.93 5.88
N LYS A 56 -7.17 17.92 6.72
CA LYS A 56 -7.20 19.34 6.32
C LYS A 56 -6.89 20.21 7.53
N ASN A 57 -6.62 21.50 7.32
CA ASN A 57 -6.31 22.43 8.42
C ASN A 57 -7.49 22.77 9.36
N VAL A 58 -8.68 22.20 9.13
CA VAL A 58 -9.85 22.38 10.00
C VAL A 58 -10.26 21.03 10.56
N TYR A 59 -10.37 20.97 11.88
CA TYR A 59 -10.85 19.80 12.58
C TYR A 59 -12.38 19.68 12.51
N ASP A 60 -12.85 18.54 12.00
CA ASP A 60 -14.25 18.09 12.10
C ASP A 60 -14.26 16.56 12.06
N ALA A 61 -14.67 15.92 13.16
CA ALA A 61 -14.67 14.46 13.27
C ALA A 61 -15.74 13.80 12.38
N ASP A 62 -16.88 14.46 12.16
CA ASP A 62 -17.92 13.97 11.26
C ASP A 62 -17.46 14.03 9.82
N ASP A 63 -16.76 15.10 9.45
CA ASP A 63 -16.15 15.23 8.13
C ASP A 63 -15.02 14.21 7.92
N LEU A 64 -14.14 14.02 8.90
CA LEU A 64 -13.02 13.10 8.79
C LEU A 64 -13.48 11.66 8.53
N THR A 65 -14.51 11.19 9.25
CA THR A 65 -15.06 9.84 9.07
C THR A 65 -15.72 9.61 7.70
N GLN A 66 -15.98 10.68 6.93
CA GLN A 66 -16.45 10.59 5.54
C GLN A 66 -15.33 10.40 4.52
N SER A 67 -14.08 10.21 4.97
CA SER A 67 -12.94 9.98 4.08
C SER A 67 -13.17 8.79 3.15
N LYS A 68 -12.96 8.99 1.85
CA LYS A 68 -13.11 7.93 0.84
C LYS A 68 -12.16 6.75 1.07
N CYS A 69 -10.97 7.01 1.61
CA CYS A 69 -9.97 6.00 1.91
C CYS A 69 -9.09 6.42 3.10
N THR A 70 -8.19 5.54 3.52
CA THR A 70 -7.16 5.79 4.54
C THR A 70 -5.89 5.03 4.13
N THR A 71 -4.70 5.53 4.46
CA THR A 71 -3.44 4.77 4.28
C THR A 71 -3.23 3.69 5.35
N ILE A 72 -4.20 3.52 6.26
CA ILE A 72 -4.26 2.39 7.19
C ILE A 72 -4.98 1.20 6.54
N PRO A 73 -4.45 -0.03 6.61
CA PRO A 73 -5.06 -1.17 5.93
C PRO A 73 -6.40 -1.62 6.55
N VAL A 74 -6.65 -1.34 7.82
CA VAL A 74 -7.98 -1.50 8.44
C VAL A 74 -8.84 -0.30 8.01
N GLN A 75 -9.63 -0.47 6.94
CA GLN A 75 -10.29 0.66 6.28
C GLN A 75 -11.30 1.46 7.13
N PRO A 76 -11.97 0.88 8.14
CA PRO A 76 -12.80 1.65 9.09
C PRO A 76 -12.03 2.59 10.03
N ASP A 77 -10.71 2.48 10.11
CA ASP A 77 -9.88 3.46 10.81
C ASP A 77 -9.64 4.69 9.93
N LYS A 78 -10.47 5.72 10.10
CA LYS A 78 -10.29 7.03 9.45
C LYS A 78 -9.54 8.02 10.34
N SER A 79 -8.73 7.55 11.29
CA SER A 79 -7.90 8.43 12.09
C SER A 79 -6.77 9.05 11.25
N ASN A 80 -6.20 10.15 11.74
CA ASN A 80 -4.95 10.69 11.22
C ASN A 80 -3.89 10.69 12.31
N TYR A 81 -2.67 10.40 11.88
CA TYR A 81 -1.48 10.29 12.71
C TYR A 81 -0.36 11.08 12.04
N TRP A 82 0.25 12.01 12.74
CA TRP A 82 1.35 12.77 12.14
C TRP A 82 2.43 13.14 13.13
N ALA A 83 3.61 13.41 12.60
CA ALA A 83 4.79 13.82 13.35
C ALA A 83 5.67 14.74 12.49
N PRO A 84 6.54 15.57 13.10
CA PRO A 84 7.40 16.49 12.35
C PRO A 84 8.26 15.76 11.32
N GLN A 85 8.30 16.27 10.10
CA GLN A 85 9.16 15.76 9.04
C GLN A 85 10.65 15.91 9.44
N LEU A 86 11.45 14.87 9.20
CA LEU A 86 12.91 14.94 9.38
C LEU A 86 13.57 15.35 8.06
N TYR A 87 14.58 16.22 8.15
CA TYR A 87 15.40 16.66 7.03
C TYR A 87 16.85 16.27 7.22
N HIS A 88 17.51 15.85 6.14
CA HIS A 88 18.96 15.78 6.04
C HIS A 88 19.48 17.14 5.61
N ARG A 89 20.53 17.62 6.26
CA ARG A 89 21.26 18.82 5.87
C ARG A 89 22.56 18.40 5.21
N ASP A 90 22.78 18.78 3.96
CA ASP A 90 24.02 18.49 3.26
C ASP A 90 25.22 19.27 3.85
N GLN A 91 26.36 18.61 4.01
CA GLN A 91 27.54 19.23 4.66
C GLN A 91 28.14 20.34 3.80
N GLN A 92 28.17 20.16 2.49
CA GLN A 92 28.89 21.04 1.57
C GLN A 92 28.06 22.26 1.18
N THR A 93 26.78 22.04 0.87
CA THR A 93 25.87 23.05 0.37
C THR A 93 24.98 23.64 1.47
N GLY A 94 24.79 22.94 2.58
CA GLY A 94 23.85 23.32 3.63
C GLY A 94 22.38 23.19 3.24
N GLN A 95 22.08 22.63 2.05
CA GLN A 95 20.72 22.39 1.59
C GLN A 95 20.04 21.28 2.39
N LEU A 96 18.73 21.31 2.42
CA LEU A 96 17.87 20.43 3.19
C LEU A 96 17.07 19.54 2.24
N SER A 97 17.09 18.24 2.49
CA SER A 97 16.26 17.25 1.80
C SER A 97 15.38 16.53 2.82
N PRO A 98 14.05 16.47 2.62
CA PRO A 98 13.19 15.68 3.50
C PRO A 98 13.60 14.20 3.39
N ILE A 99 13.76 13.54 4.54
CA ILE A 99 14.14 12.12 4.60
C ILE A 99 12.87 11.27 4.46
N PRO A 100 12.83 10.29 3.53
CA PRO A 100 11.71 9.37 3.39
C PRO A 100 11.31 8.75 4.73
N THR A 101 10.01 8.68 4.95
CA THR A 101 9.44 8.25 6.22
C THR A 101 8.23 7.35 5.99
N SER A 102 8.07 6.33 6.82
CA SER A 102 6.82 5.57 6.99
C SER A 102 6.47 5.42 8.46
N PHE A 103 5.25 4.98 8.77
CA PHE A 103 4.78 4.81 10.14
C PHE A 103 4.41 3.36 10.40
N ASN A 104 4.78 2.86 11.58
CA ASN A 104 4.06 1.78 12.22
C ASN A 104 3.17 2.38 13.31
N ILE A 105 1.87 2.10 13.25
CA ILE A 105 0.90 2.54 14.26
C ILE A 105 0.53 1.35 15.13
N TYR A 106 0.79 1.47 16.44
CA TYR A 106 0.53 0.43 17.42
C TYR A 106 -0.67 0.77 18.28
N TYR A 107 -1.52 -0.22 18.46
CA TYR A 107 -2.56 -0.25 19.47
C TYR A 107 -2.20 -1.32 20.50
N LEU A 108 -1.95 -0.88 21.73
CA LEU A 108 -1.43 -1.73 22.79
C LEU A 108 -2.46 -1.87 23.91
N MET A 109 -2.85 -3.10 24.23
CA MET A 109 -3.76 -3.41 25.34
C MET A 109 -2.95 -3.68 26.59
N ARG A 110 -2.60 -2.61 27.30
CA ARG A 110 -1.70 -2.65 28.47
C ARG A 110 -2.46 -2.33 29.76
N PRO A 111 -3.14 -3.33 30.39
CA PRO A 111 -3.84 -3.09 31.65
C PRO A 111 -2.84 -2.74 32.76
N GLY A 112 -3.26 -1.84 33.64
CA GLY A 112 -2.54 -1.54 34.87
C GLY A 112 -2.71 -2.63 35.94
N PRO A 113 -1.96 -2.55 37.05
CA PRO A 113 -2.13 -3.42 38.22
C PRO A 113 -3.56 -3.57 38.74
N GLU A 114 -4.41 -2.55 38.63
CA GLU A 114 -5.83 -2.59 39.01
C GLU A 114 -6.73 -3.28 37.97
N ASN A 115 -6.17 -3.64 36.82
CA ASN A 115 -6.86 -4.30 35.72
C ASN A 115 -8.12 -3.55 35.26
N GLN A 116 -8.00 -2.22 35.17
CA GLN A 116 -9.04 -1.33 34.66
C GLN A 116 -9.41 -1.71 33.21
N PRO A 117 -10.70 -1.74 32.84
CA PRO A 117 -11.11 -2.03 31.46
C PRO A 117 -10.57 -1.00 30.48
N ILE A 118 -9.95 -1.48 29.40
CA ILE A 118 -9.43 -0.64 28.32
C ILE A 118 -10.58 -0.24 27.39
N LYS A 119 -10.62 1.03 26.99
CA LYS A 119 -11.68 1.61 26.15
C LYS A 119 -11.16 2.08 24.80
N ALA A 120 -12.00 1.95 23.79
CA ALA A 120 -11.81 2.59 22.50
C ALA A 120 -11.76 4.13 22.65
N PHE A 121 -11.09 4.80 21.72
CA PHE A 121 -11.08 6.26 21.69
C PHE A 121 -12.48 6.82 21.44
N PRO A 122 -12.94 7.81 22.22
CA PRO A 122 -14.22 8.46 21.94
C PRO A 122 -14.13 9.28 20.65
N LYS A 123 -15.24 9.36 19.92
CA LYS A 123 -15.34 10.16 18.70
C LYS A 123 -15.03 11.61 19.03
N GLY A 124 -14.17 12.22 18.22
CA GLY A 124 -13.77 13.61 18.43
C GLY A 124 -12.51 13.78 19.28
N LEU A 125 -11.95 12.69 19.86
CA LEU A 125 -10.70 12.78 20.62
C LEU A 125 -9.56 13.26 19.71
N ARG A 126 -8.78 14.22 20.20
CA ARG A 126 -7.53 14.66 19.58
C ARG A 126 -6.48 14.95 20.64
N MET A 127 -5.23 14.62 20.38
CA MET A 127 -4.17 14.80 21.38
C MET A 127 -2.80 14.96 20.75
N VAL A 128 -1.90 15.64 21.48
CA VAL A 128 -0.50 15.84 21.10
C VAL A 128 0.42 15.26 22.17
N ALA A 129 1.34 14.37 21.82
CA ALA A 129 2.36 13.84 22.73
C ALA A 129 3.75 14.37 22.36
N GLY A 130 4.60 14.71 23.34
CA GLY A 130 5.89 15.39 23.13
C GLY A 130 5.79 16.92 23.21
N ASP A 131 6.88 17.63 22.91
CA ASP A 131 6.94 19.09 22.95
C ASP A 131 7.93 19.63 21.92
N THR A 132 7.42 20.40 20.95
CA THR A 132 8.20 21.00 19.87
C THR A 132 9.36 21.92 20.34
N ASN A 133 9.22 22.53 21.52
CA ASN A 133 10.21 23.47 22.05
C ASN A 133 11.18 22.84 23.07
N ARG A 134 11.04 21.55 23.38
CA ARG A 134 11.94 20.86 24.31
C ARG A 134 13.34 20.72 23.73
N ARG A 135 14.35 20.95 24.56
CA ARG A 135 15.78 20.86 24.19
C ARG A 135 16.65 20.18 25.25
N THR A 136 16.03 19.68 26.31
CA THR A 136 16.67 18.95 27.39
C THR A 136 15.79 17.78 27.79
N TYR A 137 16.40 16.78 28.43
CA TYR A 137 15.71 15.59 28.90
C TYR A 137 15.58 15.60 30.42
N ASN A 138 14.37 15.34 30.91
CA ASN A 138 14.11 15.04 32.32
C ASN A 138 13.70 13.58 32.48
N SER A 139 14.61 12.75 32.99
CA SER A 139 14.37 11.31 33.19
C SER A 139 13.30 10.99 34.23
N SER A 140 12.84 11.97 35.03
CA SER A 140 11.74 11.77 36.00
C SER A 140 10.38 12.17 35.45
N ASP A 141 10.30 12.64 34.20
CA ASP A 141 9.07 13.11 33.57
C ASP A 141 8.63 12.12 32.48
N PHE A 142 7.45 11.53 32.65
CA PHE A 142 6.91 10.57 31.67
C PHE A 142 6.64 11.19 30.30
N THR A 143 6.36 12.49 30.21
CA THR A 143 6.24 13.20 28.92
C THR A 143 7.58 13.24 28.17
N ASN A 144 8.69 13.13 28.89
CA ASN A 144 10.05 13.07 28.34
C ASN A 144 10.42 11.65 27.94
N GLN A 145 10.15 10.67 28.81
CA GLN A 145 10.42 9.26 28.53
C GLN A 145 9.61 8.72 27.34
N ALA A 146 8.42 9.28 27.09
CA ALA A 146 7.54 8.86 26.01
C ALA A 146 8.02 9.20 24.59
N VAL A 147 9.12 9.95 24.45
CA VAL A 147 9.70 10.32 23.15
C VAL A 147 11.15 9.85 23.09
N SER A 148 11.47 9.07 22.08
CA SER A 148 12.80 8.46 21.96
C SER A 148 13.17 8.14 20.50
N PHE A 149 14.42 7.72 20.31
CA PHE A 149 14.97 7.32 19.03
C PHE A 149 15.72 6.00 19.18
N VAL A 150 15.63 5.15 18.16
CA VAL A 150 16.38 3.91 18.02
C VAL A 150 17.13 3.91 16.70
N CYS A 151 18.43 3.62 16.77
CA CYS A 151 19.30 3.46 15.61
C CYS A 151 19.20 2.01 15.14
N LEU A 152 18.73 1.79 13.91
CA LEU A 152 18.47 0.45 13.40
C LEU A 152 19.74 -0.13 12.76
N ASP A 153 20.10 -1.33 13.20
CA ASP A 153 21.09 -2.21 12.57
C ASP A 153 20.64 -3.66 12.76
N TYR A 154 20.16 -4.27 11.69
CA TYR A 154 19.65 -5.65 11.69
C TYR A 154 20.76 -6.69 11.47
N ASN A 155 21.96 -6.26 11.10
CA ASN A 155 23.06 -7.14 10.73
C ASN A 155 24.04 -7.33 11.89
N THR A 156 24.07 -6.39 12.85
CA THR A 156 24.96 -6.41 14.01
C THR A 156 24.17 -6.45 15.31
N ASN A 157 24.66 -7.22 16.28
CA ASN A 157 24.08 -7.22 17.62
C ASN A 157 24.79 -6.18 18.49
N HIS A 158 24.04 -5.16 18.91
CA HIS A 158 24.51 -4.06 19.76
C HIS A 158 23.97 -4.11 21.19
N GLY A 159 23.43 -5.24 21.66
CA GLY A 159 22.70 -5.33 22.93
C GLY A 159 23.47 -4.95 24.21
N SER A 160 24.76 -4.64 24.13
CA SER A 160 25.58 -4.12 25.23
C SER A 160 26.33 -2.83 24.87
N ASP A 161 26.08 -2.25 23.71
CA ASP A 161 26.73 -1.04 23.25
C ASP A 161 25.87 0.19 23.64
N PRO A 162 26.33 1.02 24.59
CA PRO A 162 25.57 2.20 25.01
C PRO A 162 25.38 3.22 23.88
N ASP A 163 26.22 3.22 22.84
CA ASP A 163 26.08 4.15 21.72
C ASP A 163 24.82 3.84 20.91
N TRP A 164 24.39 2.56 20.88
CA TRP A 164 23.21 2.07 20.15
C TRP A 164 21.95 1.94 21.02
N ALA A 165 22.04 2.27 22.30
CA ALA A 165 20.88 2.22 23.18
C ALA A 165 19.80 3.22 22.73
N GLU A 166 18.54 2.86 22.95
CA GLU A 166 17.42 3.79 22.80
C GLU A 166 17.66 5.05 23.63
N ARG A 167 17.45 6.22 23.02
CA ARG A 167 17.83 7.49 23.66
C ARG A 167 16.87 8.63 23.30
N PRO A 168 16.80 9.71 24.09
CA PRO A 168 15.80 10.78 23.92
C PRO A 168 16.18 11.82 22.85
N ASN A 169 17.29 11.62 22.14
CA ASN A 169 17.89 12.58 21.21
C ASN A 169 18.56 11.86 20.02
N PHE A 170 18.95 12.62 19.00
CA PHE A 170 19.55 12.05 17.79
C PHE A 170 20.88 11.32 18.02
N PHE A 171 21.04 10.19 17.30
CA PHE A 171 22.26 9.60 16.71
C PHE A 171 23.45 10.58 16.55
N ASP A 172 24.64 10.22 17.01
CA ASP A 172 25.90 10.93 16.78
C ASP A 172 26.82 10.14 15.82
N HIS A 173 26.23 9.16 15.15
CA HIS A 173 26.82 8.27 14.16
C HIS A 173 25.74 7.80 13.16
N ASN A 174 26.16 7.11 12.09
CA ASN A 174 25.26 6.54 11.10
C ASN A 174 24.39 5.42 11.69
N CYS A 175 23.12 5.38 11.30
CA CYS A 175 22.23 4.25 11.54
C CYS A 175 22.06 3.43 10.24
N PRO A 176 22.70 2.25 10.12
CA PRO A 176 22.83 1.51 8.86
C PRO A 176 21.52 1.05 8.22
N ASP A 177 20.48 0.80 9.02
CA ASP A 177 19.16 0.36 8.55
C ASP A 177 18.07 1.41 8.87
N GLY A 178 18.48 2.67 9.04
CA GLY A 178 17.60 3.80 9.32
C GLY A 178 17.46 4.14 10.81
N MET A 179 16.63 5.14 11.11
CA MET A 179 16.36 5.60 12.47
C MET A 179 14.87 5.53 12.74
N ARG A 180 14.50 5.00 13.89
CA ARG A 180 13.12 4.94 14.36
C ARG A 180 12.89 6.05 15.38
N ALA A 181 12.09 7.05 15.03
CA ALA A 181 11.62 8.07 15.96
C ALA A 181 10.29 7.63 16.60
N GLN A 182 10.18 7.75 17.91
CA GLN A 182 9.16 7.07 18.71
C GLN A 182 8.36 8.06 19.53
N VAL A 183 7.03 7.87 19.56
CA VAL A 183 6.12 8.65 20.41
C VAL A 183 5.07 7.74 21.03
N PHE A 184 5.08 7.61 22.35
CA PHE A 184 3.97 7.04 23.13
C PHE A 184 2.98 8.14 23.49
N PHE A 185 1.69 7.89 23.27
CA PHE A 185 0.64 8.82 23.69
C PHE A 185 0.15 8.50 25.11
N PRO A 186 -0.30 9.52 25.86
CA PRO A 186 -0.94 9.29 27.15
C PRO A 186 -2.24 8.47 26.96
N SER A 187 -2.47 7.47 27.81
CA SER A 187 -3.59 6.54 27.69
C SER A 187 -4.68 6.71 28.75
N CYS A 188 -4.58 7.73 29.60
CA CYS A 188 -5.57 7.99 30.64
C CYS A 188 -6.34 9.27 30.33
N TRP A 189 -7.66 9.17 30.20
CA TRP A 189 -8.55 10.28 29.83
C TRP A 189 -9.40 10.74 31.01
N ASP A 190 -9.66 12.05 31.08
CA ASP A 190 -10.51 12.66 32.12
C ASP A 190 -11.98 12.24 32.06
N GLY A 191 -12.39 11.56 31.00
CA GLY A 191 -13.74 11.06 30.81
C GLY A 191 -14.74 12.10 30.33
N VAL A 192 -14.29 13.34 30.06
CA VAL A 192 -15.15 14.49 29.77
C VAL A 192 -14.70 15.24 28.52
N ASN A 193 -13.45 15.67 28.44
CA ASN A 193 -12.98 16.61 27.42
C ASN A 193 -12.31 15.87 26.26
N LEU A 194 -12.86 16.00 25.05
CA LEU A 194 -12.25 15.41 23.84
C LEU A 194 -10.99 16.15 23.37
N ASP A 195 -10.76 17.34 23.92
CA ASP A 195 -9.59 18.17 23.72
C ASP A 195 -9.43 19.16 24.89
N SER A 196 -8.21 19.66 25.10
CA SER A 196 -7.90 20.75 26.03
C SER A 196 -7.25 21.92 25.28
N ALA A 197 -7.19 23.10 25.89
CA ALA A 197 -6.60 24.27 25.24
C ALA A 197 -5.11 24.11 24.85
N ASP A 198 -4.40 23.20 25.52
CA ASP A 198 -3.02 22.81 25.23
C ASP A 198 -2.91 21.48 24.46
N HIS A 199 -4.05 20.89 24.08
CA HIS A 199 -4.18 19.60 23.39
C HIS A 199 -3.53 18.40 24.12
N LYS A 200 -3.28 18.55 25.42
CA LYS A 200 -2.50 17.62 26.25
C LYS A 200 -3.20 17.29 27.56
N SER A 201 -3.58 18.31 28.34
CA SER A 201 -4.00 18.19 29.74
C SER A 201 -5.34 17.48 29.99
N HIS A 202 -6.11 17.17 28.95
CA HIS A 202 -7.28 16.27 29.05
C HIS A 202 -6.89 14.78 29.05
N LEU A 203 -5.61 14.48 28.80
CA LEU A 203 -5.00 13.17 28.95
C LEU A 203 -3.87 13.20 30.00
N ALA A 204 -3.57 12.04 30.56
CA ALA A 204 -2.42 11.80 31.41
C ALA A 204 -1.73 10.47 31.05
N TYR A 205 -0.43 10.40 31.34
CA TYR A 205 0.28 9.12 31.37
C TYR A 205 -0.11 8.32 32.63
N PRO A 206 -0.08 6.99 32.57
CA PRO A 206 -0.27 6.15 33.75
C PRO A 206 0.73 6.48 34.89
N ILE A 207 0.34 6.19 36.14
CA ILE A 207 1.09 6.66 37.31
C ILE A 207 2.37 5.87 37.58
N GLN A 208 2.49 4.64 37.10
CA GLN A 208 3.68 3.80 37.30
C GLN A 208 4.72 3.98 36.19
N ASN A 209 4.27 4.19 34.95
CA ASN A 209 5.13 4.29 33.78
C ASN A 209 4.43 5.06 32.64
N TYR A 210 5.20 5.61 31.70
CA TYR A 210 4.68 6.29 30.52
C TYR A 210 3.98 5.35 29.53
N ASN A 211 4.29 4.05 29.54
CA ASN A 211 3.80 3.12 28.52
C ASN A 211 2.88 2.01 29.07
N SER A 212 2.57 2.00 30.36
CA SER A 212 1.71 1.01 31.02
C SER A 212 1.44 1.44 32.47
N GLY A 213 0.28 1.05 33.01
CA GLY A 213 -0.04 1.31 34.41
C GLY A 213 -1.51 1.63 34.64
N ASP A 214 -1.80 2.02 35.87
CA ASP A 214 -3.11 2.52 36.29
C ASP A 214 -3.24 3.99 35.99
N CYS A 215 -4.47 4.39 35.68
CA CYS A 215 -4.77 5.79 35.46
C CYS A 215 -4.89 6.58 36.77
N PRO A 216 -4.41 7.83 36.81
CA PRO A 216 -4.58 8.68 37.98
C PRO A 216 -6.07 9.03 38.18
N ASP A 217 -6.45 9.35 39.41
CA ASP A 217 -7.84 9.76 39.75
C ASP A 217 -8.34 10.96 38.94
N SER A 218 -7.44 11.81 38.45
CA SER A 218 -7.78 12.95 37.58
C SER A 218 -8.16 12.53 36.17
N HIS A 219 -7.76 11.34 35.73
CA HIS A 219 -7.96 10.81 34.38
C HIS A 219 -8.43 9.35 34.41
N PRO A 220 -9.60 9.06 34.99
CA PRO A 220 -9.97 7.70 35.40
C PRO A 220 -10.32 6.75 34.25
N VAL A 221 -10.39 7.21 32.99
CA VAL A 221 -10.76 6.37 31.85
C VAL A 221 -9.51 5.86 31.14
N HIS A 222 -9.24 4.55 31.24
CA HIS A 222 -8.12 3.92 30.55
C HIS A 222 -8.49 3.64 29.09
N LEU A 223 -7.87 4.38 28.17
CA LEU A 223 -7.98 4.19 26.73
C LEU A 223 -6.94 3.19 26.23
N VAL A 224 -7.19 2.58 25.06
CA VAL A 224 -6.15 1.81 24.36
C VAL A 224 -4.90 2.68 24.15
N SER A 225 -3.72 2.15 24.43
CA SER A 225 -2.49 2.93 24.27
C SER A 225 -2.12 3.01 22.79
N LEU A 226 -1.80 4.23 22.34
CA LEU A 226 -1.34 4.51 20.99
C LEU A 226 0.17 4.75 21.01
N PHE A 227 0.89 4.09 20.11
CA PHE A 227 2.33 4.23 19.97
C PHE A 227 2.73 4.36 18.50
N TYR A 228 3.52 5.37 18.18
CA TYR A 228 4.05 5.62 16.83
C TYR A 228 5.49 5.17 16.75
N GLU A 229 5.81 4.46 15.68
CA GLU A 229 7.16 4.38 15.16
C GLU A 229 7.21 5.06 13.80
N MET A 230 7.87 6.20 13.74
CA MET A 230 8.24 6.86 12.50
C MET A 230 9.57 6.25 12.03
N LEU A 231 9.53 5.43 10.99
CA LEU A 231 10.70 4.82 10.36
C LEU A 231 11.28 5.80 9.36
N VAL A 232 12.50 6.28 9.63
CA VAL A 232 13.15 7.35 8.87
C VAL A 232 14.41 6.81 8.20
N SER A 233 14.46 6.87 6.86
CA SER A 233 15.54 6.30 6.04
C SER A 233 16.83 7.14 6.06
N VAL A 234 17.38 7.40 7.25
CA VAL A 234 18.62 8.18 7.42
C VAL A 234 19.85 7.49 6.83
N ASP A 235 19.77 6.17 6.60
CA ASP A 235 20.79 5.33 5.96
C ASP A 235 21.07 5.73 4.51
N GLN A 236 20.11 6.41 3.86
CA GLN A 236 20.26 6.91 2.50
C GLN A 236 21.09 8.20 2.41
N TYR A 237 21.50 8.76 3.55
CA TYR A 237 22.16 10.05 3.63
C TYR A 237 23.48 9.97 4.41
N SER A 238 24.47 10.75 3.98
CA SER A 238 25.76 10.80 4.66
C SER A 238 25.64 11.54 5.99
N TYR A 239 26.02 10.88 7.09
CA TYR A 239 26.24 11.54 8.37
C TYR A 239 27.60 12.22 8.42
N TRP A 240 27.61 13.47 8.90
CA TRP A 240 28.83 14.29 8.99
C TRP A 240 29.04 14.92 10.38
N GLY A 241 28.18 14.61 11.35
CA GLY A 241 28.25 15.15 12.71
C GLY A 241 26.94 15.78 13.19
N PRO A 242 26.94 16.42 14.37
CA PRO A 242 25.80 17.15 14.90
C PRO A 242 25.25 18.17 13.89
N GLY A 243 23.92 18.17 13.71
CA GLY A 243 23.24 18.99 12.71
C GLY A 243 23.07 18.32 11.35
N THR A 244 23.49 17.06 11.18
CA THR A 244 23.15 16.24 10.00
C THR A 244 21.64 16.12 9.82
N TRP A 245 20.93 15.83 10.91
CA TRP A 245 19.48 15.71 10.89
C TRP A 245 18.82 16.88 11.62
N VAL A 246 17.71 17.34 11.07
CA VAL A 246 16.96 18.48 11.58
C VAL A 246 15.47 18.18 11.49
N LEU A 247 14.74 18.28 12.61
CA LEU A 247 13.27 18.26 12.57
C LEU A 247 12.76 19.52 11.89
N ALA A 248 11.62 19.43 11.22
CA ALA A 248 11.01 20.56 10.52
C ALA A 248 10.75 21.80 11.40
N ASN A 249 10.66 21.63 12.72
CA ASN A 249 10.53 22.70 13.70
C ASN A 249 11.88 23.39 14.07
N GLY A 250 12.95 23.07 13.35
CA GLY A 250 14.29 23.63 13.51
C GLY A 250 15.15 22.92 14.56
N ASP A 251 14.65 21.88 15.20
CA ASP A 251 15.43 21.14 16.20
C ASP A 251 16.53 20.28 15.57
N THR A 252 17.78 20.52 15.96
CA THR A 252 18.95 19.73 15.55
C THR A 252 19.35 18.68 16.59
N THR A 253 18.60 18.56 17.69
CA THR A 253 18.90 17.69 18.83
C THR A 253 18.01 16.46 18.90
N GLY A 254 16.77 16.54 18.39
CA GLY A 254 15.76 15.48 18.43
C GLY A 254 14.77 15.60 19.60
N TYR A 255 15.08 16.39 20.63
CA TYR A 255 14.20 16.56 21.80
C TYR A 255 12.84 17.17 21.47
N GLY A 256 12.77 17.97 20.41
CA GLY A 256 11.57 18.63 19.89
C GLY A 256 10.66 17.71 19.09
N HIS A 257 10.92 16.40 19.05
CA HIS A 257 10.02 15.45 18.40
C HIS A 257 8.73 15.30 19.19
N HIS A 258 7.64 15.10 18.46
CA HIS A 258 6.29 14.99 18.99
C HIS A 258 5.41 14.24 17.99
N GLY A 259 4.24 13.81 18.43
CA GLY A 259 3.23 13.20 17.58
C GLY A 259 1.87 13.79 17.87
N ASP A 260 1.02 13.77 16.85
CA ASP A 260 -0.33 14.29 16.87
C ASP A 260 -1.30 13.19 16.44
N PHE A 261 -2.48 13.17 17.05
CA PHE A 261 -3.52 12.17 16.80
C PHE A 261 -4.88 12.82 16.71
N GLN A 262 -5.64 12.45 15.69
CA GLN A 262 -7.07 12.73 15.59
C GLN A 262 -7.82 11.43 15.35
N ASN A 263 -8.76 11.13 16.25
CA ASN A 263 -9.55 9.90 16.17
C ASN A 263 -10.57 9.96 15.03
N GLY A 264 -10.56 8.91 14.20
CA GLY A 264 -11.56 8.65 13.17
C GLY A 264 -11.96 7.17 13.11
N TRP A 265 -11.75 6.41 14.18
CA TRP A 265 -12.17 5.02 14.27
C TRP A 265 -13.70 4.85 14.25
N ASP A 266 -14.15 3.77 13.60
CA ASP A 266 -15.37 3.10 14.03
C ASP A 266 -15.17 2.59 15.47
N ILE A 267 -15.83 3.25 16.42
CA ILE A 267 -15.64 3.03 17.86
C ILE A 267 -16.09 1.62 18.26
N ASP A 268 -17.20 1.14 17.68
CA ASP A 268 -17.77 -0.15 18.04
C ASP A 268 -16.83 -1.27 17.57
N LEU A 269 -16.30 -1.16 16.35
CA LEU A 269 -15.28 -2.08 15.85
C LEU A 269 -13.99 -2.03 16.68
N LEU A 270 -13.51 -0.83 17.03
CA LEU A 270 -12.31 -0.69 17.85
C LEU A 270 -12.51 -1.33 19.23
N GLN A 271 -13.67 -1.11 19.87
CA GLN A 271 -13.97 -1.72 21.17
C GLN A 271 -14.12 -3.24 21.05
N GLU A 272 -14.76 -3.75 20.00
CA GLU A 272 -14.84 -5.18 19.73
C GLU A 272 -13.44 -5.79 19.57
N ALA A 273 -12.54 -5.13 18.84
CA ALA A 273 -11.16 -5.59 18.69
C ALA A 273 -10.41 -5.60 20.03
N ILE A 274 -10.53 -4.53 20.84
CA ILE A 274 -9.95 -4.45 22.20
C ILE A 274 -10.44 -5.61 23.08
N ASP A 275 -11.73 -5.95 23.01
CA ASP A 275 -12.35 -6.94 23.89
C ASP A 275 -12.09 -8.39 23.45
N THR A 276 -11.89 -8.63 22.15
CA THR A 276 -11.89 -9.99 21.56
C THR A 276 -10.55 -10.45 21.00
N CYS A 277 -9.67 -9.53 20.60
CA CYS A 277 -8.37 -9.87 20.05
C CYS A 277 -7.36 -9.91 21.18
N THR A 278 -7.12 -11.10 21.72
CA THR A 278 -6.22 -11.35 22.87
C THR A 278 -4.97 -12.16 22.51
N ALA A 279 -4.69 -12.37 21.22
CA ALA A 279 -3.57 -13.18 20.74
C ALA A 279 -2.99 -12.77 19.35
N ALA A 280 -3.28 -11.57 18.88
CA ALA A 280 -2.77 -10.95 17.67
C ALA A 280 -1.25 -10.84 17.68
N ASN A 281 -0.60 -10.63 18.83
CA ASN A 281 0.86 -10.59 18.95
C ASN A 281 1.56 -9.73 17.87
N GLY A 282 0.95 -8.59 17.53
CA GLY A 282 1.43 -7.65 16.53
C GLY A 282 0.92 -7.89 15.10
N ASN A 283 0.32 -9.05 14.82
CA ASN A 283 -0.26 -9.37 13.52
C ASN A 283 -1.77 -9.08 13.48
N VAL A 284 -2.16 -8.04 12.75
CA VAL A 284 -3.58 -7.65 12.59
C VAL A 284 -4.47 -8.77 12.03
N MET A 285 -3.91 -9.68 11.23
CA MET A 285 -4.67 -10.78 10.63
C MET A 285 -5.11 -11.85 11.65
N ASP A 286 -4.47 -11.89 12.81
CA ASP A 286 -4.82 -12.79 13.91
C ASP A 286 -5.97 -12.22 14.78
N CYS A 287 -6.45 -11.01 14.46
CA CYS A 287 -7.63 -10.37 15.05
C CYS A 287 -8.82 -10.47 14.08
N PRO A 288 -9.77 -11.41 14.25
CA PRO A 288 -10.86 -11.64 13.31
C PRO A 288 -11.70 -10.41 12.90
N PRO A 289 -12.15 -9.52 13.82
CA PRO A 289 -12.91 -8.34 13.42
C PRO A 289 -12.10 -7.38 12.53
N LEU A 290 -10.80 -7.20 12.79
CA LEU A 290 -9.93 -6.34 11.98
C LEU A 290 -9.56 -7.00 10.64
N ALA A 291 -9.27 -8.30 10.65
CA ALA A 291 -8.97 -9.06 9.43
C ALA A 291 -10.11 -9.04 8.41
N ALA A 292 -11.37 -8.98 8.88
CA ALA A 292 -12.55 -8.92 8.02
C ALA A 292 -12.67 -7.63 7.20
N VAL A 293 -12.01 -6.55 7.64
CA VAL A 293 -12.05 -5.21 7.02
C VAL A 293 -10.68 -4.73 6.55
N PHE A 294 -9.70 -5.64 6.53
CA PHE A 294 -8.33 -5.38 6.08
C PHE A 294 -8.28 -5.33 4.55
N ASP A 295 -7.75 -4.22 4.01
CA ASP A 295 -7.51 -4.02 2.59
C ASP A 295 -6.25 -3.16 2.37
N GLN A 296 -5.12 -3.84 2.19
CA GLN A 296 -3.83 -3.21 1.90
C GLN A 296 -3.84 -2.48 0.56
N ALA A 297 -4.50 -3.02 -0.46
CA ALA A 297 -4.50 -2.41 -1.80
C ALA A 297 -5.23 -1.07 -1.79
N SER A 298 -6.33 -0.95 -1.03
CA SER A 298 -7.00 0.34 -0.81
C SER A 298 -6.16 1.33 0.00
N ALA A 299 -5.37 0.84 0.96
CA ALA A 299 -4.44 1.69 1.70
C ALA A 299 -3.31 2.24 0.82
N ASP A 300 -2.70 1.36 0.03
CA ASP A 300 -1.59 1.70 -0.88
C ASP A 300 -2.04 2.65 -1.99
N ALA A 301 -3.30 2.56 -2.45
CA ALA A 301 -3.85 3.44 -3.47
C ALA A 301 -4.44 4.75 -2.91
N CYS A 302 -4.51 4.94 -1.59
CA CYS A 302 -5.22 6.07 -1.00
C CYS A 302 -4.50 7.41 -1.19
N THR A 303 -5.21 8.44 -1.65
CA THR A 303 -4.63 9.77 -1.87
C THR A 303 -5.41 10.86 -1.16
N LEU A 304 -4.74 12.00 -0.91
CA LEU A 304 -5.36 13.17 -0.29
C LEU A 304 -6.42 13.76 -1.22
N GLU A 305 -7.63 14.02 -0.70
CA GLU A 305 -8.74 14.57 -1.49
C GLU A 305 -9.10 16.03 -1.18
N THR A 306 -8.37 16.64 -0.25
CA THR A 306 -8.55 18.00 0.27
C THR A 306 -7.50 18.95 -0.29
N ASP A 307 -7.42 20.15 0.28
CA ASP A 307 -6.38 21.12 -0.06
C ASP A 307 -5.07 20.81 0.66
N ILE A 308 -3.95 21.19 0.02
CA ILE A 308 -2.58 21.16 0.53
C ILE A 308 -1.99 22.58 0.54
N VAL A 309 -0.98 22.81 1.38
CA VAL A 309 -0.22 24.07 1.36
C VAL A 309 0.63 24.16 0.09
N ASP A 310 0.46 25.24 -0.67
CA ASP A 310 1.25 25.53 -1.88
C ASP A 310 2.63 26.08 -1.53
N GLU A 311 3.55 25.18 -1.17
CA GLU A 311 4.90 25.55 -0.76
C GLU A 311 5.91 24.46 -1.15
N ASN A 312 7.10 24.87 -1.58
CA ASN A 312 8.20 23.95 -1.78
C ASN A 312 8.75 23.49 -0.43
N ILE A 313 8.42 22.25 -0.05
CA ILE A 313 8.91 21.59 1.18
C ILE A 313 10.11 20.68 0.94
N GLY A 314 10.62 20.64 -0.30
CA GLY A 314 11.82 19.91 -0.67
C GLY A 314 11.63 18.51 -1.27
N LEU A 315 10.40 18.13 -1.65
CA LEU A 315 10.13 16.83 -2.27
C LEU A 315 10.74 16.71 -3.69
N ASP A 316 10.63 17.76 -4.51
CA ASP A 316 11.16 17.75 -5.88
C ASP A 316 12.65 18.10 -5.97
N SER A 317 13.13 18.93 -5.04
CA SER A 317 14.50 19.43 -5.02
C SER A 317 14.89 19.94 -3.63
N PRO A 318 16.18 19.87 -3.24
CA PRO A 318 16.62 20.37 -1.94
C PRO A 318 16.29 21.86 -1.73
N ILE A 319 15.98 22.23 -0.49
CA ILE A 319 15.62 23.61 -0.10
C ILE A 319 16.72 24.25 0.75
N THR A 320 16.77 25.58 0.80
CA THR A 320 17.81 26.32 1.53
C THR A 320 17.42 26.67 2.97
N GLN A 321 16.15 26.56 3.32
CA GLN A 321 15.61 26.86 4.64
C GLN A 321 14.38 25.99 4.91
N LEU A 322 14.12 25.68 6.17
CA LEU A 322 12.92 24.94 6.57
C LEU A 322 11.65 25.79 6.34
N PRO A 323 10.57 25.20 5.77
CA PRO A 323 9.28 25.85 5.64
C PRO A 323 8.73 26.34 6.99
N GLY A 324 7.88 27.36 6.97
CA GLY A 324 7.30 27.93 8.20
C GLY A 324 8.26 28.78 9.05
N CYS A 325 9.42 29.13 8.50
CA CYS A 325 10.44 29.95 9.17
C CYS A 325 10.98 29.32 10.46
N ASN A 326 11.51 28.11 10.32
CA ASN A 326 12.10 27.34 11.42
C ASN A 326 13.63 27.41 11.37
N PRO A 327 14.28 28.44 11.96
CA PRO A 327 15.74 28.48 12.05
C PRO A 327 16.25 27.34 12.93
N PHE A 328 17.45 26.85 12.62
CA PHE A 328 18.06 25.77 13.38
C PHE A 328 18.34 26.19 14.82
N TRP A 329 17.99 25.32 15.77
CA TRP A 329 18.18 25.54 17.19
C TRP A 329 18.66 24.28 17.88
N ASP A 330 19.92 24.31 18.32
CA ASP A 330 20.61 23.25 19.05
C ASP A 330 20.29 23.23 20.55
N GLY A 331 19.34 24.06 21.00
CA GLY A 331 18.97 24.18 22.40
C GLY A 331 19.87 25.11 23.22
N THR A 332 20.92 25.69 22.63
CA THR A 332 21.73 26.69 23.31
C THR A 332 21.14 28.09 23.14
N GLY A 333 21.14 28.88 24.22
CA GLY A 333 20.61 30.24 24.21
C GLY A 333 19.10 30.34 23.93
N THR A 334 18.67 31.52 23.49
CA THR A 334 17.27 31.78 23.13
C THR A 334 16.95 31.19 21.76
N LYS A 335 15.75 30.58 21.60
CA LYS A 335 15.26 30.12 20.30
C LYS A 335 15.41 31.24 19.26
N PRO A 336 16.10 31.00 18.13
CA PRO A 336 16.32 32.04 17.14
C PRO A 336 14.98 32.55 16.58
N ALA A 337 14.89 33.87 16.41
CA ALA A 337 13.73 34.49 15.80
C ALA A 337 13.67 34.19 14.30
N CYS A 338 12.46 34.18 13.74
CA CYS A 338 12.26 34.08 12.31
C CYS A 338 12.96 35.24 11.57
N PRO A 339 13.95 34.98 10.70
CA PRO A 339 14.67 36.05 10.00
C PRO A 339 13.76 36.91 9.11
N ASN A 340 12.70 36.30 8.57
CA ASN A 340 11.72 36.92 7.69
C ASN A 340 10.30 36.77 8.24
N ALA A 341 10.04 37.31 9.43
CA ALA A 341 8.73 37.20 10.10
C ALA A 341 7.54 37.74 9.29
N ASN A 342 7.82 38.58 8.28
CA ASN A 342 6.82 39.14 7.37
C ASN A 342 6.75 38.41 6.01
N ALA A 343 7.34 37.22 5.89
CA ALA A 343 7.20 36.42 4.68
C ALA A 343 5.71 36.13 4.40
N ALA A 344 5.32 36.19 3.12
CA ALA A 344 3.96 35.89 2.72
C ALA A 344 3.61 34.45 3.16
N THR A 345 2.49 34.31 3.87
CA THR A 345 1.96 32.99 4.20
C THR A 345 1.48 32.34 2.91
N PRO A 346 1.89 31.10 2.60
CA PRO A 346 1.43 30.40 1.40
C PRO A 346 -0.10 30.26 1.37
N SER A 347 -0.65 29.99 0.19
CA SER A 347 -2.08 29.65 0.03
C SER A 347 -2.31 28.15 0.16
N LEU A 348 -3.58 27.79 0.38
CA LEU A 348 -4.05 26.43 0.16
C LEU A 348 -4.45 26.25 -1.31
N VAL A 349 -4.10 25.12 -1.89
CA VAL A 349 -4.47 24.69 -3.24
C VAL A 349 -5.02 23.28 -3.17
N ALA A 350 -5.92 22.91 -4.08
CA ALA A 350 -6.43 21.54 -4.12
C ALA A 350 -5.27 20.56 -4.36
N ALA A 351 -5.13 19.54 -3.51
CA ALA A 351 -4.12 18.49 -3.73
C ALA A 351 -4.37 17.74 -5.04
N GLN A 352 -5.65 17.69 -5.43
CA GLN A 352 -6.14 17.18 -6.70
C GLN A 352 -6.56 18.35 -7.60
N PRO A 353 -5.85 18.61 -8.71
CA PRO A 353 -6.27 19.57 -9.72
C PRO A 353 -7.74 19.34 -10.09
N PRO A 354 -8.59 20.37 -10.01
CA PRO A 354 -9.99 20.21 -10.36
C PRO A 354 -10.10 19.88 -11.85
N LEU A 355 -11.04 18.99 -12.19
CA LEU A 355 -11.35 18.72 -13.58
C LEU A 355 -11.84 19.99 -14.29
N PRO A 356 -11.60 20.12 -15.60
CA PRO A 356 -12.12 21.23 -16.39
C PRO A 356 -13.63 21.36 -16.25
N SER A 357 -14.14 22.60 -16.32
CA SER A 357 -15.57 22.86 -16.17
C SER A 357 -16.40 22.01 -17.13
N GLY A 358 -17.40 21.31 -16.58
CA GLY A 358 -18.23 20.39 -17.34
C GLY A 358 -17.57 19.04 -17.60
N TRP A 359 -16.55 18.62 -16.86
CA TRP A 359 -16.06 17.25 -16.82
C TRP A 359 -16.28 16.62 -15.44
N ASN A 360 -16.54 15.32 -15.41
CA ASN A 360 -16.68 14.52 -14.20
C ASN A 360 -15.89 13.23 -14.32
N GLU A 361 -15.43 12.72 -13.18
CA GLU A 361 -14.84 11.39 -13.10
C GLU A 361 -15.95 10.32 -13.04
N ILE A 362 -15.84 9.30 -13.88
CA ILE A 362 -16.67 8.08 -13.80
C ILE A 362 -16.05 7.12 -12.79
N GLY A 363 -14.72 6.96 -12.83
CA GLY A 363 -13.95 6.10 -11.94
C GLY A 363 -13.11 5.07 -12.70
N CYS A 364 -12.60 4.07 -11.98
CA CYS A 364 -11.76 3.03 -12.56
C CYS A 364 -12.59 2.05 -13.43
N ILE A 365 -12.16 1.81 -14.66
CA ILE A 365 -12.76 0.82 -15.57
C ILE A 365 -11.70 -0.15 -16.10
N ALA A 366 -12.15 -1.31 -16.58
CA ALA A 366 -11.28 -2.20 -17.33
C ALA A 366 -11.05 -1.70 -18.77
N GLU A 367 -9.82 -1.89 -19.26
CA GLU A 367 -9.52 -1.76 -20.69
C GLU A 367 -10.36 -2.72 -21.55
N GLY A 368 -10.40 -2.47 -22.85
CA GLY A 368 -11.17 -3.30 -23.77
C GLY A 368 -10.58 -4.70 -23.94
N THR A 369 -11.46 -5.71 -23.96
CA THR A 369 -11.09 -7.12 -24.16
C THR A 369 -10.39 -7.41 -25.50
N ASN A 370 -10.56 -6.56 -26.50
CA ASN A 370 -10.03 -6.73 -27.86
C ASN A 370 -9.24 -5.50 -28.37
N GLY A 371 -8.66 -4.72 -27.45
CA GLY A 371 -7.93 -3.48 -27.76
C GLY A 371 -8.32 -2.33 -26.83
N ARG A 372 -7.73 -1.15 -27.01
CA ARG A 372 -7.95 -0.01 -26.09
C ARG A 372 -9.42 0.40 -26.01
N ALA A 373 -9.88 0.78 -24.82
CA ALA A 373 -11.24 1.21 -24.54
C ALA A 373 -11.57 2.51 -25.26
N LEU A 374 -10.57 3.38 -25.45
CA LEU A 374 -10.66 4.65 -26.16
C LEU A 374 -9.63 4.67 -27.28
N THR A 375 -10.05 4.86 -28.54
CA THR A 375 -9.17 4.74 -29.72
C THR A 375 -9.16 5.99 -30.60
N GLY A 376 -9.81 7.08 -30.16
CA GLY A 376 -10.01 8.28 -30.98
C GLY A 376 -8.74 9.12 -31.11
N ALA A 377 -8.24 9.66 -30.01
CA ALA A 377 -6.95 10.36 -29.95
C ALA A 377 -6.19 9.95 -28.69
N SER A 378 -4.88 10.16 -28.68
CA SER A 378 -4.05 9.89 -27.51
C SER A 378 -2.85 10.82 -27.42
N THR A 379 -2.31 10.95 -26.22
CA THR A 379 -1.05 11.66 -25.95
C THR A 379 -0.41 11.09 -24.68
N THR A 380 0.86 11.43 -24.45
CA THR A 380 1.60 11.10 -23.23
C THR A 380 2.22 12.39 -22.69
N SER A 381 2.22 12.58 -21.38
CA SER A 381 2.79 13.79 -20.76
C SER A 381 3.53 13.44 -19.46
N PRO A 382 4.76 13.92 -19.24
CA PRO A 382 5.43 13.77 -17.95
C PRO A 382 4.74 14.53 -16.82
N ASN A 383 3.85 15.47 -17.17
CA ASN A 383 3.05 16.24 -16.23
C ASN A 383 1.56 15.86 -16.38
N MET A 384 1.26 14.59 -16.63
CA MET A 384 -0.12 14.14 -16.82
C MET A 384 -0.90 14.28 -15.52
N THR A 385 -2.11 14.80 -15.63
CA THR A 385 -3.13 14.83 -14.57
C THR A 385 -4.46 14.44 -15.21
N LYS A 386 -5.48 14.12 -14.40
CA LYS A 386 -6.82 13.87 -14.95
C LYS A 386 -7.34 15.11 -15.68
N ALA A 387 -7.04 16.30 -15.16
CA ALA A 387 -7.40 17.57 -15.78
C ALA A 387 -6.69 17.79 -17.13
N VAL A 388 -5.37 17.54 -17.21
CA VAL A 388 -4.60 17.66 -18.47
C VAL A 388 -5.15 16.72 -19.54
N CYS A 389 -5.51 15.49 -19.17
CA CYS A 389 -6.10 14.55 -20.12
C CYS A 389 -7.49 15.00 -20.59
N ALA A 390 -8.35 15.44 -19.67
CA ALA A 390 -9.67 15.97 -19.99
C ALA A 390 -9.59 17.19 -20.93
N ASP A 391 -8.69 18.14 -20.67
CA ASP A 391 -8.47 19.31 -21.52
C ASP A 391 -7.96 18.92 -22.92
N PHE A 392 -7.02 17.99 -23.00
CA PHE A 392 -6.55 17.46 -24.27
C PHE A 392 -7.69 16.86 -25.07
N CYS A 393 -8.50 15.98 -24.47
CA CYS A 393 -9.63 15.35 -25.16
C CYS A 393 -10.71 16.35 -25.55
N ALA A 394 -11.01 17.33 -24.69
CA ALA A 394 -11.92 18.43 -24.99
C ALA A 394 -11.44 19.25 -26.20
N SER A 395 -10.14 19.56 -26.27
CA SER A 395 -9.53 20.29 -27.40
C SER A 395 -9.65 19.55 -28.74
N LYS A 396 -9.78 18.22 -28.69
CA LYS A 396 -10.00 17.34 -29.85
C LYS A 396 -11.47 17.07 -30.15
N GLY A 397 -12.39 17.64 -29.36
CA GLY A 397 -13.84 17.47 -29.53
C GLY A 397 -14.36 16.11 -29.03
N PHE A 398 -13.63 15.42 -28.16
CA PHE A 398 -14.06 14.16 -27.54
C PHE A 398 -14.77 14.39 -26.21
N LYS A 399 -15.70 13.49 -25.87
CA LYS A 399 -16.51 13.53 -24.63
C LYS A 399 -16.08 12.54 -23.56
N LEU A 400 -15.16 11.64 -23.89
CA LEU A 400 -14.52 10.71 -22.95
C LEU A 400 -13.02 10.95 -22.99
N ALA A 401 -12.43 10.92 -21.80
CA ALA A 401 -11.00 10.92 -21.58
C ALA A 401 -10.69 9.77 -20.62
N GLY A 402 -9.57 9.09 -20.80
CA GLY A 402 -9.12 8.02 -19.94
C GLY A 402 -7.63 8.13 -19.74
N VAL A 403 -7.21 8.20 -18.49
CA VAL A 403 -5.79 8.16 -18.13
C VAL A 403 -5.39 6.74 -17.75
N GLU A 404 -4.24 6.29 -18.24
CA GLU A 404 -3.69 4.96 -17.99
C GLU A 404 -2.16 5.06 -17.80
N PHE A 405 -1.59 4.13 -17.03
CA PHE A 405 -0.14 4.02 -16.82
C PHE A 405 0.56 5.33 -16.42
N SER A 406 -0.07 6.11 -15.54
CA SER A 406 0.49 7.36 -14.97
C SER A 406 0.57 8.55 -15.94
N ASP A 407 1.04 8.34 -17.16
CA ASP A 407 1.42 9.42 -18.10
C ASP A 407 0.65 9.39 -19.43
N GLU A 408 -0.15 8.35 -19.70
CA GLU A 408 -0.88 8.17 -20.95
C GLU A 408 -2.32 8.69 -20.86
N CYS A 409 -2.78 9.34 -21.93
CA CYS A 409 -4.13 9.85 -22.06
C CYS A 409 -4.77 9.38 -23.37
N TYR A 410 -6.01 8.93 -23.30
CA TYR A 410 -6.80 8.43 -24.42
C TYR A 410 -8.17 9.11 -24.48
N CYS A 411 -8.65 9.36 -25.69
CA CYS A 411 -9.87 10.10 -25.95
C CYS A 411 -10.79 9.33 -26.89
N ASP A 412 -12.09 9.41 -26.66
CA ASP A 412 -13.09 8.95 -27.62
C ASP A 412 -14.46 9.61 -27.35
N ASN A 413 -15.46 9.29 -28.15
CA ASN A 413 -16.86 9.65 -27.89
C ASN A 413 -17.69 8.46 -27.37
N GLN A 414 -17.08 7.28 -27.27
CA GLN A 414 -17.69 6.05 -26.76
C GLN A 414 -16.59 5.07 -26.31
N VAL A 415 -16.91 4.22 -25.34
CA VAL A 415 -16.05 3.07 -24.99
C VAL A 415 -16.16 1.99 -26.06
N ARG A 416 -15.05 1.33 -26.39
CA ARG A 416 -14.91 0.39 -27.51
C ARG A 416 -14.33 -0.96 -27.06
N ASN A 417 -14.21 -1.88 -28.01
CA ASN A 417 -13.44 -3.13 -27.88
C ASN A 417 -13.89 -4.02 -26.70
N GLY A 418 -15.17 -3.96 -26.36
CA GLY A 418 -15.75 -4.72 -25.25
C GLY A 418 -15.50 -4.10 -23.87
N ALA A 419 -14.86 -2.92 -23.80
CA ALA A 419 -14.86 -2.12 -22.59
C ALA A 419 -16.28 -1.59 -22.32
N SER A 420 -16.59 -1.36 -21.05
CA SER A 420 -17.82 -0.72 -20.62
C SER A 420 -17.48 0.41 -19.65
N GLN A 421 -18.42 1.33 -19.44
CA GLN A 421 -18.28 2.37 -18.41
C GLN A 421 -18.60 1.87 -17.00
N ASN A 422 -18.86 0.57 -16.82
CA ASN A 422 -19.07 0.00 -15.50
C ASN A 422 -17.77 0.11 -14.72
N THR A 423 -17.85 0.76 -13.56
CA THR A 423 -16.71 0.87 -12.67
C THR A 423 -16.39 -0.48 -12.05
N ILE A 424 -15.10 -0.72 -11.88
CA ILE A 424 -14.57 -1.81 -11.08
C ILE A 424 -14.04 -1.24 -9.75
N THR A 425 -13.48 -2.10 -8.89
CA THR A 425 -12.85 -1.64 -7.65
C THR A 425 -11.80 -0.59 -7.96
N TRP A 426 -11.93 0.58 -7.34
CA TRP A 426 -11.16 1.78 -7.68
C TRP A 426 -9.66 1.57 -7.53
N ASN A 427 -9.23 0.83 -6.50
CA ASN A 427 -7.83 0.52 -6.19
C ASN A 427 -7.16 -0.43 -7.21
N LEU A 428 -7.89 -0.91 -8.23
CA LEU A 428 -7.30 -1.57 -9.39
C LEU A 428 -6.71 -0.55 -10.38
N CYS A 429 -7.13 0.71 -10.29
CA CYS A 429 -6.40 1.84 -10.81
C CYS A 429 -5.54 2.35 -9.66
N SER A 430 -4.25 1.99 -9.65
CA SER A 430 -3.33 2.30 -8.55
C SER A 430 -2.15 3.15 -9.01
N ASN A 431 -2.02 3.42 -10.31
CA ASN A 431 -0.93 4.22 -10.82
C ASN A 431 -1.18 5.69 -10.49
N HIS A 432 -0.26 6.33 -9.78
CA HIS A 432 -0.29 7.76 -9.55
C HIS A 432 -0.03 8.52 -10.87
N CYS A 433 -0.65 9.69 -11.04
CA CYS A 433 -0.43 10.53 -12.22
C CYS A 433 0.99 11.09 -12.23
N SER A 434 1.63 11.10 -13.41
CA SER A 434 3.02 11.58 -13.53
C SER A 434 3.20 13.06 -13.16
N GLY A 435 2.15 13.87 -13.31
CA GLY A 435 2.14 15.29 -12.94
C GLY A 435 1.52 15.59 -11.58
N ASN A 436 1.01 14.59 -10.85
CA ASN A 436 0.44 14.79 -9.51
C ASN A 436 0.34 13.46 -8.75
N GLU A 437 1.16 13.31 -7.71
CA GLU A 437 1.20 12.09 -6.88
C GLU A 437 -0.08 11.85 -6.06
N ASN A 438 -0.94 12.85 -5.88
CA ASN A 438 -2.20 12.67 -5.18
C ASN A 438 -3.30 12.15 -6.14
N GLU A 439 -3.11 12.20 -7.46
CA GLU A 439 -4.10 11.73 -8.43
C GLU A 439 -3.81 10.30 -8.89
N ILE A 440 -4.87 9.53 -9.15
CA ILE A 440 -4.80 8.19 -9.74
C ILE A 440 -5.08 8.24 -11.25
N CYS A 441 -4.09 7.83 -12.05
CA CYS A 441 -4.09 7.78 -13.51
C CYS A 441 -4.05 6.33 -14.04
N GLY A 442 -5.09 5.56 -13.72
CA GLY A 442 -5.30 4.21 -14.24
C GLY A 442 -4.40 3.14 -13.61
N GLY A 443 -4.07 2.13 -14.39
CA GLY A 443 -3.23 1.00 -13.97
C GLY A 443 -3.12 -0.04 -15.09
N PRO A 444 -2.51 -1.20 -14.83
CA PRO A 444 -2.32 -2.21 -15.87
C PRO A 444 -3.63 -2.72 -16.49
N ALA A 445 -3.90 -2.33 -17.74
CA ALA A 445 -5.15 -2.60 -18.44
C ALA A 445 -6.38 -2.01 -17.71
N ARG A 446 -6.22 -0.82 -17.11
CA ARG A 446 -7.22 -0.12 -16.31
C ARG A 446 -7.14 1.37 -16.58
N LEU A 447 -8.27 2.01 -16.86
CA LEU A 447 -8.33 3.46 -17.06
C LEU A 447 -9.08 4.12 -15.91
N THR A 448 -8.59 5.27 -15.43
CA THR A 448 -9.47 6.22 -14.74
C THR A 448 -10.25 6.96 -15.82
N LEU A 449 -11.53 6.67 -15.97
CA LEU A 449 -12.39 7.23 -17.01
C LEU A 449 -13.04 8.55 -16.55
N LEU A 450 -13.02 9.54 -17.44
CA LEU A 450 -13.60 10.86 -17.28
C LEU A 450 -14.62 11.12 -18.41
N THR A 451 -15.62 11.96 -18.14
CA THR A 451 -16.65 12.30 -19.12
C THR A 451 -17.06 13.77 -19.07
N ALA A 452 -17.33 14.35 -20.24
CA ALA A 452 -17.96 15.65 -20.34
C ALA A 452 -19.46 15.58 -19.95
N SER A 453 -19.91 16.50 -19.10
CA SER A 453 -21.29 16.73 -18.69
C SER A 453 -22.23 16.80 -19.91
N GLY A 454 -23.28 15.97 -19.90
CA GLY A 454 -24.24 15.84 -21.01
C GLY A 454 -24.12 14.55 -21.82
N VAL A 455 -23.17 13.67 -21.49
CA VAL A 455 -23.29 12.23 -21.75
C VAL A 455 -23.98 11.61 -20.52
N PRO A 456 -25.07 10.83 -20.66
CA PRO A 456 -25.68 10.21 -19.48
C PRO A 456 -24.68 9.25 -18.84
N ALA A 457 -24.06 9.69 -17.75
CA ALA A 457 -23.51 8.80 -16.76
C ALA A 457 -24.70 8.01 -16.19
N GLN A 458 -24.74 6.69 -16.42
CA GLN A 458 -25.53 5.84 -15.53
C GLN A 458 -24.80 5.81 -14.20
N ALA A 459 -25.07 6.82 -13.38
CA ALA A 459 -24.66 6.84 -11.98
C ALA A 459 -25.35 5.68 -11.25
N SER A 460 -24.58 4.67 -10.86
CA SER A 460 -24.89 3.92 -9.65
C SER A 460 -24.33 4.70 -8.48
N SER A 461 -25.08 5.70 -8.03
CA SER A 461 -24.87 6.31 -6.74
C SER A 461 -25.31 5.31 -5.67
N VAL A 462 -24.38 4.63 -5.02
CA VAL A 462 -24.65 4.13 -3.67
C VAL A 462 -24.50 5.34 -2.75
N SER A 463 -25.60 6.09 -2.62
CA SER A 463 -25.79 7.07 -1.54
C SER A 463 -26.60 6.36 -0.46
N SER A 464 -25.96 5.99 0.63
CA SER A 464 -26.60 5.52 1.86
C SER A 464 -27.26 6.71 2.57
N THR A 465 -28.43 7.12 2.09
CA THR A 465 -29.36 7.95 2.85
C THR A 465 -30.36 7.05 3.57
N VAL A 466 -29.99 6.56 4.75
CA VAL A 466 -30.97 6.14 5.74
C VAL A 466 -31.28 7.38 6.58
N GLN A 467 -32.34 8.09 6.22
CA GLN A 467 -32.95 9.06 7.12
C GLN A 467 -34.30 8.51 7.61
N PRO A 468 -34.55 8.51 8.93
CA PRO A 468 -35.69 7.83 9.52
C PRO A 468 -36.97 8.63 9.30
N SER A 469 -37.99 7.97 8.77
CA SER A 469 -39.36 8.49 8.74
C SER A 469 -40.10 7.97 9.98
N VAL A 470 -40.28 8.83 10.98
CA VAL A 470 -41.27 8.61 12.05
C VAL A 470 -42.23 9.79 12.04
N THR A 471 -43.45 9.52 11.54
CA THR A 471 -44.61 10.38 11.70
C THR A 471 -45.28 10.10 13.04
N THR A 472 -45.78 11.15 13.67
CA THR A 472 -46.39 11.17 15.00
C THR A 472 -47.86 10.73 15.00
N ASN A 473 -48.21 9.99 16.05
CA ASN A 473 -49.48 9.90 16.78
C ASN A 473 -50.83 9.70 16.05
N VAL A 474 -51.46 8.54 16.27
CA VAL A 474 -52.86 8.43 16.76
C VAL A 474 -52.96 7.27 17.76
N ALA A 475 -53.80 7.46 18.78
CA ALA A 475 -53.79 6.75 20.05
C ALA A 475 -54.95 5.73 20.25
N ILE A 476 -54.70 4.78 21.18
CA ILE A 476 -55.59 3.97 22.08
C ILE A 476 -56.56 2.90 21.47
N PRO A 477 -57.08 1.91 22.23
CA PRO A 477 -56.56 1.11 23.37
C PRO A 477 -56.68 -0.45 23.22
N VAL A 478 -55.91 -1.18 24.05
CA VAL A 478 -56.29 -2.37 24.85
C VAL A 478 -57.03 -3.54 24.18
N SER A 479 -56.44 -4.75 24.18
CA SER A 479 -56.88 -5.90 25.01
C SER A 479 -56.10 -7.21 24.76
N VAL A 480 -55.43 -7.66 25.82
CA VAL A 480 -55.28 -9.01 26.40
C VAL A 480 -55.34 -10.33 25.58
N SER A 481 -54.47 -11.23 26.06
CA SER A 481 -54.52 -12.71 26.08
C SER A 481 -53.91 -13.44 24.88
N SER A 482 -52.70 -13.99 25.02
CA SER A 482 -52.34 -15.26 25.70
C SER A 482 -52.86 -16.49 24.97
N THR A 483 -51.94 -17.31 24.44
CA THR A 483 -51.72 -18.70 24.88
C THR A 483 -50.50 -19.28 24.15
N HIS A 484 -49.59 -19.81 24.97
CA HIS A 484 -48.62 -20.84 24.59
C HIS A 484 -49.35 -22.08 24.04
N ALA A 485 -48.73 -22.76 23.06
CA ALA A 485 -48.38 -24.18 23.22
C ALA A 485 -47.49 -24.65 22.06
N SER A 486 -46.35 -25.20 22.45
CA SER A 486 -45.40 -25.98 21.66
C SER A 486 -46.04 -27.23 21.06
N SER A 487 -45.46 -27.74 19.96
CA SER A 487 -45.04 -29.14 19.88
C SER A 487 -44.20 -29.42 18.64
N ALA A 488 -43.33 -30.40 18.83
CA ALA A 488 -42.15 -30.75 18.07
C ALA A 488 -42.43 -31.65 16.85
N VAL A 489 -41.48 -31.58 15.89
CA VAL A 489 -40.79 -32.68 15.18
C VAL A 489 -41.63 -33.86 14.68
N THR A 490 -41.60 -34.10 13.36
CA THR A 490 -41.10 -35.39 12.83
C THR A 490 -40.75 -35.35 11.34
N THR A 491 -39.69 -36.08 11.05
CA THR A 491 -39.11 -36.44 9.76
C THR A 491 -39.93 -37.51 9.03
N SER A 492 -39.87 -37.53 7.69
CA SER A 492 -39.97 -38.79 6.93
C SER A 492 -39.38 -38.66 5.53
N VAL A 493 -38.34 -39.46 5.31
CA VAL A 493 -37.81 -39.96 4.03
C VAL A 493 -38.80 -40.93 3.39
N HIS A 494 -38.86 -40.98 2.05
CA HIS A 494 -39.32 -42.14 1.28
C HIS A 494 -38.46 -42.30 0.02
N SER A 495 -37.93 -43.52 -0.17
CA SER A 495 -37.29 -44.03 -1.38
C SER A 495 -38.20 -45.07 -2.03
N ALA A 496 -38.14 -45.20 -3.36
CA ALA A 496 -38.49 -46.43 -4.07
C ALA A 496 -37.75 -46.54 -5.43
N SER A 497 -37.07 -47.69 -5.58
CA SER A 497 -36.45 -48.36 -6.75
C SER A 497 -37.43 -48.60 -7.92
N ALA A 498 -37.11 -49.09 -9.12
CA ALA A 498 -35.96 -49.26 -10.02
C ALA A 498 -36.52 -49.96 -11.28
N THR A 499 -36.06 -49.67 -12.51
CA THR A 499 -35.75 -50.66 -13.58
C THR A 499 -35.32 -49.98 -14.89
N SER A 500 -34.52 -50.74 -15.65
CA SER A 500 -33.65 -50.39 -16.76
C SER A 500 -34.27 -50.50 -18.16
N SER A 501 -33.88 -49.60 -19.07
CA SER A 501 -33.77 -49.89 -20.52
C SER A 501 -32.86 -48.87 -21.23
N SER A 502 -32.16 -49.38 -22.23
CA SER A 502 -30.96 -48.87 -22.89
C SER A 502 -31.17 -47.84 -24.00
N ALA A 503 -30.08 -47.08 -24.25
CA ALA A 503 -29.70 -46.36 -25.48
C ALA A 503 -30.34 -44.97 -25.74
N HIS A 504 -29.62 -43.91 -25.39
CA HIS A 504 -28.81 -43.15 -26.36
C HIS A 504 -27.91 -42.15 -25.62
N ALA A 505 -26.67 -42.02 -26.09
CA ALA A 505 -25.70 -41.09 -25.56
C ALA A 505 -26.13 -39.65 -25.86
N SER A 506 -26.45 -38.91 -24.81
CA SER A 506 -26.61 -37.46 -24.84
C SER A 506 -25.79 -36.90 -23.68
N SER A 507 -24.73 -36.17 -23.99
CA SER A 507 -23.87 -35.46 -23.03
C SER A 507 -24.69 -34.54 -22.11
N PRO A 508 -24.45 -34.51 -20.79
CA PRO A 508 -25.14 -33.61 -19.90
C PRO A 508 -24.67 -32.16 -20.09
N SER A 509 -25.66 -31.28 -20.07
CA SER A 509 -25.63 -29.85 -20.31
C SER A 509 -24.71 -29.04 -19.39
N SER A 510 -24.22 -27.94 -19.96
CA SER A 510 -23.42 -26.87 -19.36
C SER A 510 -24.22 -25.98 -18.40
N THR A 511 -24.49 -26.44 -17.19
CA THR A 511 -24.94 -25.56 -16.09
C THR A 511 -23.83 -25.45 -15.05
N GLY A 512 -23.05 -24.36 -15.11
CA GLY A 512 -22.05 -24.02 -14.08
C GLY A 512 -20.70 -23.47 -14.55
N LEU A 513 -20.43 -23.37 -15.87
CA LEU A 513 -19.16 -22.83 -16.36
C LEU A 513 -19.20 -21.29 -16.46
N PRO A 514 -18.10 -20.58 -16.11
CA PRO A 514 -17.97 -19.15 -16.39
C PRO A 514 -18.17 -18.83 -17.87
N LEU A 515 -18.83 -17.71 -18.18
CA LEU A 515 -19.14 -17.25 -19.54
C LEU A 515 -17.89 -17.26 -20.44
N GLY A 516 -18.00 -17.90 -21.63
CA GLY A 516 -16.94 -17.98 -22.64
C GLY A 516 -16.11 -19.27 -22.66
N TRP A 517 -16.26 -20.14 -21.64
CA TRP A 517 -15.58 -21.43 -21.57
C TRP A 517 -16.45 -22.60 -22.04
N ALA A 518 -15.89 -23.46 -22.88
CA ALA A 518 -16.50 -24.70 -23.36
C ALA A 518 -15.66 -25.91 -22.94
N GLY A 519 -16.32 -27.01 -22.53
CA GLY A 519 -15.62 -28.25 -22.17
C GLY A 519 -14.99 -28.91 -23.41
N ILE A 520 -13.71 -29.29 -23.31
CA ILE A 520 -13.01 -30.16 -24.26
C ILE A 520 -13.23 -31.63 -23.86
N GLY A 521 -13.27 -31.91 -22.55
CA GLY A 521 -13.42 -33.24 -21.98
C GLY A 521 -12.12 -33.80 -21.40
N CYS A 522 -12.11 -35.09 -21.09
CA CYS A 522 -10.94 -35.75 -20.49
C CYS A 522 -9.83 -35.94 -21.52
N VAL A 523 -8.63 -35.43 -21.24
CA VAL A 523 -7.47 -35.50 -22.14
C VAL A 523 -6.21 -36.03 -21.43
N SER A 524 -5.31 -36.64 -22.20
CA SER A 524 -4.07 -37.21 -21.65
C SER A 524 -3.13 -36.14 -21.12
N ASP A 525 -2.54 -36.41 -19.96
CA ASP A 525 -1.40 -35.68 -19.41
C ASP A 525 -0.22 -36.63 -19.13
N SER A 526 0.93 -36.10 -18.75
CA SER A 526 2.12 -36.86 -18.36
C SER A 526 3.03 -36.00 -17.50
N SER A 527 4.15 -36.56 -17.02
CA SER A 527 5.17 -35.80 -16.28
C SER A 527 5.72 -34.59 -17.03
N ALA A 528 5.62 -34.56 -18.37
CA ALA A 528 6.03 -33.43 -19.19
C ALA A 528 4.96 -32.31 -19.30
N ARG A 529 3.73 -32.56 -18.84
CA ARG A 529 2.57 -31.66 -18.85
C ARG A 529 2.01 -31.30 -20.23
N ALA A 530 0.69 -31.45 -20.37
CA ALA A 530 -0.07 -31.11 -21.56
C ALA A 530 -0.31 -29.59 -21.66
N LEU A 531 -0.44 -28.90 -20.53
CA LEU A 531 -0.58 -27.43 -20.47
C LEU A 531 0.59 -26.87 -19.67
N THR A 532 1.47 -26.12 -20.34
CA THR A 532 2.78 -25.69 -19.81
C THR A 532 2.84 -24.18 -19.50
N GLY A 533 1.71 -23.48 -19.47
CA GLY A 533 1.65 -22.02 -19.32
C GLY A 533 1.68 -21.57 -17.87
N PHE A 534 0.71 -22.02 -17.08
CA PHE A 534 0.64 -21.75 -15.64
C PHE A 534 0.09 -22.99 -14.93
N SER A 535 0.54 -23.24 -13.70
CA SER A 535 -0.06 -24.29 -12.89
C SER A 535 -0.06 -23.91 -11.42
N VAL A 536 -1.10 -24.32 -10.71
CA VAL A 536 -1.23 -24.13 -9.26
C VAL A 536 -1.97 -25.31 -8.67
N ALA A 537 -1.65 -25.66 -7.41
CA ALA A 537 -2.35 -26.71 -6.70
C ALA A 537 -2.84 -26.19 -5.35
N ASN A 538 -4.11 -26.41 -5.03
CA ASN A 538 -4.72 -25.94 -3.79
C ASN A 538 -5.80 -26.91 -3.28
N ASP A 539 -5.97 -27.03 -1.96
CA ASP A 539 -6.91 -27.99 -1.36
C ASP A 539 -8.39 -27.54 -1.40
N GLN A 540 -8.66 -26.37 -1.98
CA GLN A 540 -10.01 -25.85 -2.22
C GLN A 540 -10.31 -25.75 -3.73
N MET A 541 -9.65 -26.57 -4.55
CA MET A 541 -9.70 -26.42 -6.00
C MET A 541 -11.10 -26.74 -6.52
N THR A 542 -11.62 -25.90 -7.40
CA THR A 542 -12.84 -26.12 -8.17
C THR A 542 -12.57 -25.93 -9.66
N VAL A 543 -13.44 -26.45 -10.52
CA VAL A 543 -13.37 -26.18 -11.97
C VAL A 543 -13.43 -24.67 -12.22
N ALA A 544 -14.41 -23.98 -11.64
CA ALA A 544 -14.61 -22.54 -11.84
C ALA A 544 -13.39 -21.70 -11.39
N SER A 545 -12.79 -22.00 -10.24
CA SER A 545 -11.58 -21.30 -9.78
C SER A 545 -10.40 -21.50 -10.73
N CYS A 546 -10.25 -22.70 -11.30
CA CYS A 546 -9.20 -22.96 -12.29
C CYS A 546 -9.45 -22.19 -13.59
N LEU A 547 -10.68 -22.23 -14.13
CA LEU A 547 -11.04 -21.51 -15.35
C LEU A 547 -10.84 -20.00 -15.21
N SER A 548 -11.29 -19.41 -14.09
CA SER A 548 -11.12 -17.99 -13.82
C SER A 548 -9.65 -17.61 -13.61
N THR A 549 -8.86 -18.48 -12.98
CA THR A 549 -7.42 -18.25 -12.80
C THR A 549 -6.66 -18.34 -14.12
N CYS A 550 -7.02 -19.28 -15.00
CA CYS A 550 -6.42 -19.36 -16.33
C CYS A 550 -6.84 -18.17 -17.20
N ALA A 551 -8.11 -17.75 -17.12
CA ALA A 551 -8.63 -16.58 -17.83
C ALA A 551 -7.97 -15.27 -17.36
N SER A 552 -7.83 -15.04 -16.05
CA SER A 552 -7.18 -13.85 -15.48
C SER A 552 -5.69 -13.76 -15.81
N LYS A 553 -5.09 -14.88 -16.21
CA LYS A 553 -3.71 -14.99 -16.70
C LYS A 553 -3.61 -15.06 -18.22
N GLY A 554 -4.72 -14.85 -18.94
CA GLY A 554 -4.76 -14.76 -20.40
C GLY A 554 -4.62 -16.10 -21.14
N PHE A 555 -4.89 -17.24 -20.49
CA PHE A 555 -4.83 -18.56 -21.11
C PHE A 555 -6.20 -19.00 -21.65
N SER A 556 -6.19 -19.58 -22.85
CA SER A 556 -7.39 -20.02 -23.60
C SER A 556 -7.73 -21.49 -23.42
N ILE A 557 -6.88 -22.28 -22.76
CA ILE A 557 -7.15 -23.65 -22.35
C ILE A 557 -6.81 -23.81 -20.87
N ALA A 558 -7.70 -24.45 -20.14
CA ALA A 558 -7.55 -24.76 -18.72
C ALA A 558 -7.86 -26.23 -18.50
N GLY A 559 -7.13 -26.89 -17.59
CA GLY A 559 -7.33 -28.28 -17.25
C GLY A 559 -7.12 -28.50 -15.76
N VAL A 560 -8.04 -29.20 -15.12
CA VAL A 560 -7.91 -29.60 -13.72
C VAL A 560 -7.50 -31.06 -13.61
N GLU A 561 -6.61 -31.37 -12.67
CA GLU A 561 -6.05 -32.71 -12.45
C GLU A 561 -6.00 -33.08 -10.96
N TYR A 562 -6.07 -34.39 -10.70
CA TYR A 562 -5.83 -35.00 -9.39
C TYR A 562 -6.62 -34.37 -8.22
N GLY A 563 -7.79 -33.81 -8.50
CA GLY A 563 -8.67 -33.17 -7.52
C GLY A 563 -8.25 -31.77 -7.07
N ARG A 564 -6.95 -31.44 -7.10
CA ARG A 564 -6.41 -30.21 -6.48
C ARG A 564 -5.56 -29.34 -7.41
N GLU A 565 -5.27 -29.81 -8.61
CA GLU A 565 -4.30 -29.18 -9.50
C GLU A 565 -5.02 -28.49 -10.65
N CYS A 566 -4.51 -27.32 -11.04
CA CYS A 566 -5.00 -26.51 -12.15
C CYS A 566 -3.83 -26.21 -13.07
N TYR A 567 -4.04 -26.41 -14.36
CA TYR A 567 -3.07 -26.20 -15.42
C TYR A 567 -3.67 -25.33 -16.51
N CYS A 568 -2.92 -24.33 -16.97
CA CYS A 568 -3.34 -23.37 -17.98
C CYS A 568 -2.37 -23.38 -19.16
N GLY A 569 -2.89 -23.17 -20.35
CA GLY A 569 -2.10 -23.04 -21.57
C GLY A 569 -2.91 -22.44 -22.69
N ASN A 570 -2.27 -22.18 -23.82
CA ASN A 570 -2.93 -21.72 -25.04
C ASN A 570 -3.00 -22.80 -26.13
N SER A 571 -2.35 -23.94 -25.88
CA SER A 571 -2.33 -25.13 -26.72
C SER A 571 -1.91 -26.33 -25.87
N PHE A 572 -2.18 -27.55 -26.35
CA PHE A 572 -1.60 -28.74 -25.75
C PHE A 572 -0.16 -28.96 -26.25
N SER A 573 0.74 -29.34 -25.34
CA SER A 573 2.18 -29.51 -25.57
C SER A 573 2.62 -30.95 -25.32
N ASN A 574 3.88 -31.27 -25.64
CA ASN A 574 4.55 -32.53 -25.28
C ASN A 574 3.85 -33.81 -25.80
N SER A 575 3.18 -33.72 -26.96
CA SER A 575 2.39 -34.81 -27.55
C SER A 575 1.23 -35.32 -26.67
N GLN A 576 0.80 -34.50 -25.71
CA GLN A 576 -0.34 -34.75 -24.82
C GLN A 576 -1.59 -33.97 -25.26
N GLY A 577 -2.66 -34.02 -24.48
CA GLY A 577 -3.95 -33.41 -24.83
C GLY A 577 -4.82 -34.28 -25.75
N LYS A 578 -4.51 -35.58 -25.86
CA LYS A 578 -5.32 -36.54 -26.65
C LYS A 578 -6.57 -36.93 -25.88
N SER A 579 -7.70 -37.03 -26.55
CA SER A 579 -8.96 -37.42 -25.90
C SER A 579 -8.86 -38.81 -25.28
N LEU A 580 -9.30 -38.92 -24.03
CA LEU A 580 -9.41 -40.16 -23.26
C LEU A 580 -10.88 -40.48 -23.00
N ALA A 581 -11.15 -41.73 -22.58
CA ALA A 581 -12.48 -42.09 -22.09
C ALA A 581 -12.85 -41.20 -20.89
N ALA A 582 -14.07 -40.66 -20.86
CA ALA A 582 -14.50 -39.73 -19.81
C ALA A 582 -14.33 -40.32 -18.39
N ALA A 583 -14.49 -41.64 -18.25
CA ALA A 583 -14.30 -42.37 -17.00
C ALA A 583 -12.84 -42.34 -16.46
N THR A 584 -11.86 -41.92 -17.27
CA THR A 584 -10.47 -41.75 -16.83
C THR A 584 -10.30 -40.50 -15.96
N CYS A 585 -11.14 -39.48 -16.15
CA CYS A 585 -11.24 -38.34 -15.25
C CYS A 585 -12.30 -38.68 -14.20
N ASN A 586 -11.91 -39.34 -13.11
CA ASN A 586 -12.81 -39.86 -12.08
C ASN A 586 -12.54 -39.32 -10.67
N ILE A 587 -11.68 -38.31 -10.54
CA ILE A 587 -11.33 -37.69 -9.25
C ILE A 587 -12.19 -36.43 -9.05
N ALA A 588 -12.93 -36.37 -7.94
CA ALA A 588 -13.70 -35.19 -7.55
C ALA A 588 -12.78 -34.03 -7.13
N CYS A 589 -13.22 -32.80 -7.35
CA CYS A 589 -12.46 -31.62 -6.94
C CYS A 589 -12.31 -31.53 -5.40
N ALA A 590 -11.22 -30.92 -4.94
CA ALA A 590 -10.91 -30.80 -3.53
C ALA A 590 -11.89 -29.85 -2.82
N GLY A 591 -12.18 -28.69 -3.43
CA GLY A 591 -13.13 -27.68 -2.96
C GLY A 591 -14.56 -27.83 -3.47
N ASP A 592 -14.84 -28.78 -4.37
CA ASP A 592 -16.21 -29.11 -4.81
C ASP A 592 -16.34 -30.61 -5.13
N LYS A 593 -17.04 -31.35 -4.27
CA LYS A 593 -17.22 -32.81 -4.43
C LYS A 593 -18.23 -33.19 -5.52
N THR A 594 -18.96 -32.23 -6.08
CA THR A 594 -19.98 -32.47 -7.12
C THR A 594 -19.42 -32.37 -8.53
N SER A 595 -18.22 -31.80 -8.69
CA SER A 595 -17.51 -31.64 -9.97
C SER A 595 -16.27 -32.51 -10.08
N THR A 596 -15.91 -32.89 -11.30
CA THR A 596 -14.72 -33.74 -11.59
C THR A 596 -13.50 -32.89 -11.96
N CYS A 597 -12.40 -33.09 -11.24
CA CYS A 597 -11.10 -32.46 -11.46
C CYS A 597 -10.04 -33.45 -11.96
N GLY A 598 -10.31 -34.07 -13.12
CA GLY A 598 -9.37 -34.93 -13.81
C GLY A 598 -9.19 -36.33 -13.20
N GLY A 599 -8.03 -36.94 -13.43
CA GLY A 599 -7.58 -38.26 -12.98
C GLY A 599 -6.05 -38.31 -12.89
N GLY A 600 -5.45 -39.47 -12.58
CA GLY A 600 -3.99 -39.58 -12.58
C GLY A 600 -3.41 -39.51 -13.99
N TRP A 601 -2.67 -38.45 -14.32
CA TRP A 601 -2.18 -38.14 -15.68
C TRP A 601 -3.32 -37.90 -16.70
N ALA A 602 -4.44 -37.34 -16.24
CA ALA A 602 -5.61 -37.06 -17.08
C ALA A 602 -6.28 -35.74 -16.68
N LEU A 603 -6.29 -34.77 -17.59
CA LEU A 603 -6.89 -33.45 -17.37
C LEU A 603 -8.35 -33.45 -17.79
N ASN A 604 -9.24 -32.93 -16.94
CA ASN A 604 -10.54 -32.47 -17.41
C ASN A 604 -10.37 -31.06 -17.99
N ALA A 605 -10.35 -30.93 -19.32
CA ALA A 605 -9.93 -29.72 -20.02
C ALA A 605 -11.08 -28.91 -20.61
N PHE A 606 -10.87 -27.59 -20.71
CA PHE A 606 -11.82 -26.58 -21.15
C PHE A 606 -11.10 -25.57 -22.05
N LYS A 607 -11.79 -25.03 -23.06
CA LYS A 607 -11.28 -24.03 -23.99
C LYS A 607 -12.14 -22.78 -23.98
N PHE A 608 -11.51 -21.63 -23.98
CA PHE A 608 -12.13 -20.34 -24.18
C PHE A 608 -12.34 -20.11 -25.69
N ASN A 609 -13.59 -20.06 -26.14
CA ASN A 609 -13.91 -19.86 -27.55
C ASN A 609 -14.36 -18.41 -27.78
N GLN A 610 -13.53 -17.60 -28.45
CA GLN A 610 -13.96 -16.36 -29.06
C GLN A 610 -14.57 -16.62 -30.44
N VAL A 611 -15.71 -15.98 -30.71
CA VAL A 611 -16.42 -16.05 -32.00
C VAL A 611 -15.78 -15.02 -32.94
N ASN A 612 -15.04 -15.48 -33.95
CA ASN A 612 -14.30 -14.65 -34.92
C ASN A 612 -15.06 -14.50 -36.25
N VAL A 613 -15.08 -13.28 -36.83
CA VAL A 613 -15.34 -13.01 -38.26
C VAL A 613 -14.18 -12.14 -38.79
N ALA A 614 -13.61 -12.48 -39.95
CA ALA A 614 -12.26 -12.05 -40.37
C ALA A 614 -12.19 -11.24 -41.69
N LEU A 615 -11.04 -10.53 -41.84
CA LEU A 615 -10.31 -9.99 -43.03
C LEU A 615 -10.62 -8.55 -43.53
N PRO A 616 -9.71 -7.82 -44.26
CA PRO A 616 -8.31 -8.11 -44.70
C PRO A 616 -7.26 -6.95 -44.55
N SER A 617 -6.00 -7.25 -44.91
CA SER A 617 -4.76 -6.43 -44.88
C SER A 617 -4.53 -5.50 -46.10
N VAL A 618 -3.86 -4.35 -45.90
CA VAL A 618 -3.36 -3.48 -47.00
C VAL A 618 -1.89 -3.07 -46.79
N SER A 619 -1.11 -3.14 -47.87
CA SER A 619 0.32 -2.86 -48.01
C SER A 619 0.62 -1.37 -48.34
N ALA A 620 1.73 -0.82 -47.82
CA ALA A 620 2.20 0.55 -48.09
C ALA A 620 3.57 0.58 -48.83
N PRO A 621 3.86 1.63 -49.64
CA PRO A 621 5.02 1.68 -50.52
C PRO A 621 6.25 2.41 -49.91
N ALA A 622 7.41 2.14 -50.51
CA ALA A 622 8.73 2.60 -50.14
C ALA A 622 9.11 3.99 -50.71
N SER A 623 10.02 4.70 -50.03
CA SER A 623 11.01 5.61 -50.65
C SER A 623 12.23 5.85 -49.75
N SER A 624 13.39 5.63 -50.37
CA SER A 624 14.82 5.77 -50.04
C SER A 624 15.30 7.23 -49.86
N SER A 625 16.51 7.62 -49.45
CA SER A 625 17.70 7.11 -48.74
C SER A 625 18.78 8.21 -48.89
N ALA A 626 19.67 8.43 -47.91
CA ALA A 626 21.09 8.73 -48.18
C ALA A 626 21.91 8.60 -46.89
N SER A 627 22.91 7.72 -46.95
CA SER A 627 23.81 7.30 -45.87
C SER A 627 25.02 8.23 -45.71
N ALA A 628 25.56 8.31 -44.50
CA ALA A 628 26.97 8.64 -44.27
C ALA A 628 27.57 7.73 -43.19
N ALA A 629 28.48 6.88 -43.67
CA ALA A 629 29.61 6.17 -43.05
C ALA A 629 29.66 5.88 -41.54
N LYS A 630 29.66 4.58 -41.27
CA LYS A 630 30.23 3.83 -40.13
C LYS A 630 31.68 4.23 -39.77
N PRO A 631 32.03 4.18 -38.48
CA PRO A 631 33.23 3.47 -38.05
C PRO A 631 32.88 2.31 -37.12
N SER A 632 33.47 1.15 -37.44
CA SER A 632 33.61 0.02 -36.53
C SER A 632 34.55 0.44 -35.39
N ALA A 633 34.07 0.40 -34.16
CA ALA A 633 34.93 0.28 -32.98
C ALA A 633 34.28 -0.73 -32.04
N SER A 634 34.94 -1.88 -31.91
CA SER A 634 34.77 -2.81 -30.81
C SER A 634 35.12 -2.09 -29.50
N VAL A 635 34.11 -1.69 -28.73
CA VAL A 635 34.30 -1.13 -27.40
C VAL A 635 33.91 -2.21 -26.40
N SER A 636 34.93 -2.85 -25.85
CA SER A 636 34.86 -3.55 -24.58
C SER A 636 34.56 -2.55 -23.46
N VAL A 637 33.58 -2.93 -22.64
CA VAL A 637 33.20 -2.42 -21.30
C VAL A 637 34.29 -1.58 -20.61
N PRO A 638 33.99 -0.33 -20.18
CA PRO A 638 34.59 0.20 -18.98
C PRO A 638 33.89 -0.43 -17.78
N SER A 639 34.67 -1.18 -17.01
CA SER A 639 34.32 -1.61 -15.67
C SER A 639 33.92 -0.41 -14.82
N ASN A 640 32.76 -0.51 -14.17
CA ASN A 640 32.48 0.06 -12.84
C ASN A 640 32.75 1.57 -12.67
N SER A 641 31.80 2.43 -13.06
CA SER A 641 31.60 3.73 -12.41
C SER A 641 30.65 3.54 -11.23
N THR A 642 31.20 3.23 -10.06
CA THR A 642 30.49 3.38 -8.78
C THR A 642 30.31 4.87 -8.48
N ALA A 643 29.23 5.46 -8.98
CA ALA A 643 28.50 6.46 -8.23
C ALA A 643 27.66 5.71 -7.17
N SER A 644 27.46 6.31 -6.00
CA SER A 644 27.06 5.61 -4.76
C SER A 644 25.66 5.00 -4.82
N LEU A 645 25.56 3.75 -5.26
CA LEU A 645 24.37 2.93 -5.03
C LEU A 645 24.16 2.73 -3.53
N PRO A 646 22.91 2.59 -3.05
CA PRO A 646 22.62 2.14 -1.68
C PRO A 646 23.39 0.86 -1.34
N SER A 647 23.78 0.72 -0.06
CA SER A 647 24.61 -0.41 0.40
C SER A 647 23.96 -1.75 0.06
N GLY A 648 24.76 -2.66 -0.52
CA GLY A 648 24.31 -4.00 -0.91
C GLY A 648 23.77 -4.13 -2.34
N TRP A 649 23.61 -3.03 -3.09
CA TRP A 649 23.19 -3.08 -4.49
C TRP A 649 24.36 -3.22 -5.47
N THR A 650 24.18 -4.06 -6.47
CA THR A 650 25.17 -4.29 -7.53
C THR A 650 24.50 -4.36 -8.90
N ALA A 651 25.14 -3.79 -9.92
CA ALA A 651 24.69 -3.96 -11.29
C ALA A 651 24.85 -5.43 -11.72
N ILE A 652 23.77 -6.03 -12.25
CA ILE A 652 23.80 -7.40 -12.78
C ILE A 652 23.82 -7.43 -14.32
N GLY A 653 23.72 -6.27 -14.97
CA GLY A 653 23.91 -6.08 -16.41
C GLY A 653 22.60 -6.03 -17.20
N CYS A 654 22.70 -6.03 -18.53
CA CYS A 654 21.56 -5.90 -19.42
C CYS A 654 20.68 -7.16 -19.41
N ARG A 655 19.36 -6.98 -19.32
CA ARG A 655 18.36 -8.05 -19.24
C ARG A 655 17.21 -7.80 -20.18
N LYS A 656 16.65 -8.88 -20.73
CA LYS A 656 15.50 -8.79 -21.62
C LYS A 656 14.26 -8.37 -20.86
N ASP A 657 13.60 -7.31 -21.32
CA ASP A 657 12.23 -7.00 -20.93
C ASP A 657 11.22 -7.78 -21.79
N ASN A 658 9.95 -7.79 -21.39
CA ASN A 658 8.88 -8.36 -22.20
C ASN A 658 7.73 -7.36 -22.37
N VAL A 659 7.56 -6.85 -23.59
CA VAL A 659 6.49 -5.91 -23.99
C VAL A 659 5.07 -6.44 -23.82
N LYS A 660 4.89 -7.73 -23.54
CA LYS A 660 3.58 -8.35 -23.25
C LYS A 660 3.33 -8.55 -21.75
N GLY A 661 4.28 -8.15 -20.90
CA GLY A 661 4.25 -8.18 -19.44
C GLY A 661 5.66 -7.95 -18.91
N ARG A 662 5.91 -6.83 -18.22
CA ARG A 662 7.26 -6.37 -17.82
C ARG A 662 8.02 -7.40 -17.00
N ALA A 663 9.34 -7.46 -17.16
CA ALA A 663 10.21 -8.37 -16.43
C ALA A 663 10.31 -8.02 -14.94
N LEU A 664 10.11 -6.75 -14.59
CA LEU A 664 9.95 -6.25 -13.22
C LEU A 664 8.61 -5.53 -13.18
N ASN A 665 7.66 -6.00 -12.36
CA ASN A 665 6.25 -5.63 -12.48
C ASN A 665 5.56 -5.40 -11.13
N VAL A 666 6.34 -5.00 -10.11
CA VAL A 666 5.82 -4.76 -8.76
C VAL A 666 5.55 -3.27 -8.54
N ASP A 667 6.52 -2.41 -8.88
CA ASP A 667 6.36 -0.95 -8.86
C ASP A 667 7.12 -0.33 -10.04
N ALA A 668 6.81 0.93 -10.40
CA ALA A 668 7.48 1.67 -11.45
C ALA A 668 7.24 3.19 -11.36
N PHE A 669 8.22 3.97 -11.81
CA PHE A 669 8.04 5.39 -12.09
C PHE A 669 8.83 5.80 -13.35
N THR A 670 8.54 6.98 -13.89
CA THR A 670 9.27 7.52 -15.04
C THR A 670 9.72 8.95 -14.80
N SER A 671 10.88 9.33 -15.32
CA SER A 671 11.37 10.72 -15.34
C SER A 671 12.03 11.07 -16.67
N VAL A 672 11.49 12.08 -17.35
CA VAL A 672 11.96 12.52 -18.68
C VAL A 672 13.22 13.40 -18.64
N SER A 673 13.66 13.86 -17.47
CA SER A 673 14.79 14.79 -17.33
C SER A 673 15.71 14.51 -16.15
N THR A 674 15.30 13.68 -15.19
CA THR A 674 16.04 13.42 -13.95
C THR A 674 16.18 11.93 -13.63
N MET A 675 15.88 11.03 -14.58
CA MET A 675 16.11 9.60 -14.35
C MET A 675 17.60 9.35 -14.22
N THR A 676 18.02 8.78 -13.10
CA THR A 676 19.38 8.28 -12.89
C THR A 676 19.30 6.84 -12.39
N VAL A 677 20.42 6.13 -12.47
CA VAL A 677 20.51 4.78 -11.90
C VAL A 677 20.22 4.82 -10.39
N GLU A 678 20.75 5.82 -9.70
CA GLU A 678 20.64 5.99 -8.25
C GLU A 678 19.21 6.26 -7.83
N SER A 679 18.48 7.13 -8.53
CA SER A 679 17.08 7.43 -8.19
C SER A 679 16.17 6.23 -8.37
N CYS A 680 16.39 5.40 -9.40
CA CYS A 680 15.63 4.16 -9.58
C CYS A 680 15.96 3.12 -8.50
N VAL A 681 17.24 2.90 -8.21
CA VAL A 681 17.66 1.92 -7.20
C VAL A 681 17.19 2.34 -5.81
N ALA A 682 17.33 3.62 -5.45
CA ALA A 682 16.88 4.15 -4.16
C ALA A 682 15.36 4.02 -3.98
N HIS A 683 14.58 4.26 -5.02
CA HIS A 683 13.13 4.07 -5.00
C HIS A 683 12.74 2.60 -4.82
N CYS A 684 13.35 1.67 -5.57
CA CYS A 684 13.06 0.25 -5.39
C CYS A 684 13.52 -0.28 -4.02
N ASP A 685 14.60 0.28 -3.49
CA ASP A 685 15.11 -0.06 -2.16
C ASP A 685 14.20 0.45 -1.04
N SER A 686 13.66 1.67 -1.14
CA SER A 686 12.73 2.22 -0.15
C SER A 686 11.41 1.44 -0.06
N LEU A 687 11.03 0.77 -1.15
CA LEU A 687 9.87 -0.12 -1.23
C LEU A 687 10.20 -1.58 -0.84
N GLY A 688 11.45 -1.87 -0.43
CA GLY A 688 11.87 -3.20 0.00
C GLY A 688 12.03 -4.23 -1.14
N HIS A 689 12.16 -3.79 -2.39
CA HIS A 689 12.40 -4.66 -3.53
C HIS A 689 13.88 -4.99 -3.71
N THR A 690 14.17 -6.14 -4.32
CA THR A 690 15.56 -6.64 -4.47
C THR A 690 16.12 -6.49 -5.88
N LEU A 691 15.30 -6.03 -6.84
CA LEU A 691 15.68 -5.72 -8.22
C LEU A 691 15.13 -4.35 -8.61
N ALA A 692 15.96 -3.59 -9.32
CA ALA A 692 15.64 -2.33 -9.95
C ALA A 692 16.12 -2.39 -11.39
N GLY A 693 15.26 -2.09 -12.35
CA GLY A 693 15.56 -2.16 -13.77
C GLY A 693 15.15 -0.88 -14.48
N LEU A 694 16.08 -0.32 -15.26
CA LEU A 694 15.85 0.91 -16.00
C LEU A 694 15.65 0.60 -17.49
N GLU A 695 14.62 1.18 -18.10
CA GLU A 695 14.29 1.04 -19.53
C GLU A 695 14.14 2.41 -20.20
N TYR A 696 14.34 2.43 -21.53
CA TYR A 696 13.97 3.57 -22.39
C TYR A 696 14.52 4.94 -21.95
N ALA A 697 15.72 4.98 -21.35
CA ALA A 697 16.37 6.17 -20.78
C ALA A 697 15.71 6.78 -19.53
N ARG A 698 14.41 6.55 -19.34
CA ARG A 698 13.54 7.39 -18.49
C ARG A 698 12.65 6.59 -17.54
N GLU A 699 12.63 5.27 -17.62
CA GLU A 699 11.68 4.42 -16.92
C GLU A 699 12.41 3.59 -15.87
N CYS A 700 11.82 3.46 -14.70
CA CYS A 700 12.29 2.63 -13.59
C CYS A 700 11.24 1.60 -13.25
N TYR A 701 11.66 0.36 -13.04
CA TYR A 701 10.82 -0.77 -12.69
C TYR A 701 11.42 -1.53 -11.52
N CYS A 702 10.59 -1.86 -10.53
CA CYS A 702 10.98 -2.57 -9.33
C CYS A 702 10.42 -3.99 -9.29
N GLY A 703 11.15 -4.89 -8.64
CA GLY A 703 10.64 -6.23 -8.39
C GLY A 703 11.50 -7.03 -7.42
N ALA A 704 10.94 -8.14 -6.92
CA ALA A 704 11.70 -9.10 -6.10
C ALA A 704 12.34 -10.23 -6.95
N ALA A 705 11.87 -10.42 -8.18
CA ALA A 705 12.37 -11.41 -9.12
C ALA A 705 12.01 -11.00 -10.56
N PHE A 706 12.69 -11.58 -11.55
CA PHE A 706 12.25 -11.45 -12.94
C PHE A 706 10.99 -12.28 -13.19
N THR A 707 9.96 -11.65 -13.73
CA THR A 707 8.65 -12.25 -14.02
C THR A 707 8.38 -12.23 -15.53
N ASN A 708 7.25 -12.79 -15.95
CA ASN A 708 6.75 -12.70 -17.34
C ASN A 708 7.74 -13.19 -18.43
N GLY A 709 8.70 -14.06 -18.11
CA GLY A 709 9.70 -14.56 -19.06
C GLY A 709 10.75 -13.55 -19.49
N GLY A 710 10.83 -12.40 -18.81
CA GLY A 710 11.95 -11.46 -18.90
C GLY A 710 13.13 -11.88 -18.03
N GLY A 711 14.16 -11.03 -17.94
CA GLY A 711 15.35 -11.33 -17.13
C GLY A 711 16.38 -12.24 -17.81
N ALA A 712 16.21 -12.58 -19.09
CA ALA A 712 17.24 -13.25 -19.86
C ALA A 712 18.44 -12.31 -20.07
N VAL A 713 19.67 -12.80 -19.92
CA VAL A 713 20.86 -12.00 -20.17
C VAL A 713 20.91 -11.59 -21.65
N LEU A 714 21.00 -10.30 -21.91
CA LEU A 714 21.21 -9.74 -23.24
C LEU A 714 22.66 -9.31 -23.42
N ALA A 715 23.08 -9.12 -24.67
CA ALA A 715 24.32 -8.41 -24.95
C ALA A 715 24.20 -6.96 -24.47
N ASP A 716 25.26 -6.41 -23.86
CA ASP A 716 25.25 -5.06 -23.30
C ASP A 716 24.83 -3.98 -24.33
N SER A 717 25.12 -4.21 -25.62
CA SER A 717 24.70 -3.31 -26.70
C SER A 717 23.18 -3.16 -26.88
N ALA A 718 22.38 -4.04 -26.26
CA ALA A 718 20.92 -3.92 -26.23
C ALA A 718 20.45 -2.84 -25.24
N CYS A 719 21.21 -2.61 -24.16
CA CYS A 719 21.02 -1.48 -23.25
C CYS A 719 21.96 -0.36 -23.69
N ASN A 720 21.46 0.54 -24.53
CA ASN A 720 22.27 1.54 -25.23
C ASN A 720 21.75 2.98 -25.10
N MET A 721 20.76 3.20 -24.24
CA MET A 721 20.17 4.51 -24.01
C MET A 721 20.76 5.14 -22.75
N ALA A 722 21.29 6.35 -22.88
CA ALA A 722 21.77 7.12 -21.74
C ALA A 722 20.59 7.58 -20.87
N CYS A 723 20.78 7.67 -19.56
CA CYS A 723 19.74 8.14 -18.65
C CYS A 723 19.38 9.61 -18.90
N THR A 724 18.11 9.97 -18.76
CA THR A 724 17.67 11.36 -19.00
C THR A 724 18.22 12.37 -17.99
N GLY A 725 18.50 11.95 -16.76
CA GLY A 725 19.11 12.74 -15.69
C GLY A 725 20.61 12.56 -15.53
N ASP A 726 21.21 11.57 -16.19
CA ASP A 726 22.65 11.35 -16.20
C ASP A 726 23.12 10.73 -17.53
N SER A 727 23.65 11.57 -18.42
CA SER A 727 24.17 11.12 -19.71
C SER A 727 25.41 10.21 -19.61
N GLY A 728 26.03 10.12 -18.43
CA GLY A 728 27.17 9.24 -18.15
C GLY A 728 26.77 7.78 -17.86
N SER A 729 25.50 7.53 -17.57
CA SER A 729 24.97 6.22 -17.18
C SER A 729 23.98 5.67 -18.21
N ILE A 730 23.81 4.34 -18.25
CA ILE A 730 22.93 3.64 -19.20
C ILE A 730 21.65 3.17 -18.53
N CYS A 731 20.50 3.63 -19.01
CA CYS A 731 19.15 3.34 -18.52
C CYS A 731 18.36 2.49 -19.52
N GLY A 732 18.89 1.32 -19.86
CA GLY A 732 18.25 0.33 -20.70
C GLY A 732 18.28 0.62 -22.20
N GLY A 733 17.30 0.08 -22.91
CA GLY A 733 17.09 0.18 -24.35
C GLY A 733 15.73 -0.41 -24.72
N ALA A 734 15.43 -0.53 -26.02
CA ALA A 734 14.15 -1.10 -26.44
C ALA A 734 14.07 -2.60 -26.08
N ASP A 735 13.08 -2.96 -25.25
CA ASP A 735 12.86 -4.30 -24.69
C ASP A 735 14.04 -4.80 -23.84
N ALA A 736 14.79 -3.88 -23.22
CA ALA A 736 16.06 -4.17 -22.56
C ALA A 736 16.26 -3.32 -21.30
N LEU A 737 16.33 -3.97 -20.15
CA LEU A 737 16.55 -3.34 -18.85
C LEU A 737 18.03 -3.33 -18.46
N THR A 738 18.56 -2.17 -18.05
CA THR A 738 19.76 -2.15 -17.21
C THR A 738 19.34 -2.51 -15.78
N VAL A 739 19.77 -3.66 -15.25
CA VAL A 739 19.27 -4.17 -13.95
C VAL A 739 20.32 -4.16 -12.85
N PHE A 740 19.87 -3.79 -11.66
CA PHE A 740 20.59 -3.79 -10.39
C PHE A 740 19.90 -4.74 -9.42
N GLN A 741 20.69 -5.37 -8.54
CA GLN A 741 20.21 -6.34 -7.57
C GLN A 741 20.84 -6.10 -6.19
N LYS A 742 20.02 -6.20 -5.14
CA LYS A 742 20.46 -6.23 -3.73
C LYS A 742 20.99 -7.62 -3.38
N GLY A 743 22.25 -7.72 -2.96
CA GLY A 743 22.89 -8.98 -2.57
C GLY A 743 22.31 -9.54 -1.27
N ALA A 744 22.15 -10.86 -1.19
CA ALA A 744 21.84 -11.54 0.07
C ALA A 744 23.12 -11.65 0.91
N SER A 745 23.11 -11.13 2.14
CA SER A 745 24.20 -11.31 3.10
C SER A 745 24.50 -12.80 3.29
N ALA A 746 25.74 -13.21 2.99
CA ALA A 746 26.18 -14.59 3.11
C ALA A 746 26.26 -15.01 4.59
N GLY A 747 25.24 -15.72 5.09
CA GLY A 747 25.21 -16.28 6.44
C GLY A 747 24.44 -17.60 6.53
N ALA A 748 25.17 -18.71 6.43
CA ALA A 748 24.83 -20.08 6.82
C ALA A 748 23.59 -20.79 6.22
N ARG A 749 23.86 -21.80 5.37
CA ARG A 749 22.94 -22.90 5.04
C ARG A 749 22.29 -23.46 6.31
N ARG A 750 20.95 -23.49 6.37
CA ARG A 750 20.19 -24.39 7.27
C ARG A 750 19.27 -25.27 6.45
N SER A 751 19.39 -26.58 6.67
CA SER A 751 18.51 -27.61 6.10
C SER A 751 17.05 -27.33 6.46
N HIS A 752 16.16 -27.44 5.48
CA HIS A 752 14.71 -27.42 5.69
C HIS A 752 14.28 -28.59 6.58
N LYS A 753 14.02 -28.30 7.85
CA LYS A 753 12.95 -28.95 8.61
C LYS A 753 11.79 -27.97 8.64
N ALA A 754 10.61 -28.45 8.26
CA ALA A 754 9.35 -27.73 8.34
C ALA A 754 9.24 -27.00 9.68
N ARG A 755 9.03 -25.68 9.65
CA ARG A 755 8.71 -24.87 10.83
C ARG A 755 7.27 -24.40 10.71
N HIS A 756 6.49 -24.75 11.72
CA HIS A 756 5.25 -24.08 12.08
C HIS A 756 5.48 -22.56 12.16
N PHE A 757 4.55 -21.80 11.57
CA PHE A 757 4.33 -20.41 11.97
C PHE A 757 3.78 -20.44 13.40
N GLY A 758 4.56 -19.91 14.33
CA GLY A 758 4.30 -19.98 15.75
C GLY A 758 5.59 -20.00 16.56
N ARG A 759 6.27 -18.85 16.64
CA ARG A 759 7.05 -18.48 17.83
C ARG A 759 7.46 -17.01 17.82
N ALA A 760 6.89 -16.29 18.79
CA ALA A 760 7.39 -15.12 19.49
C ALA A 760 8.76 -14.60 19.05
N HIS A 761 8.77 -13.36 18.57
CA HIS A 761 9.93 -12.49 18.74
C HIS A 761 10.17 -12.34 20.25
N GLN A 762 11.23 -12.97 20.75
CA GLN A 762 11.79 -12.56 22.04
C GLN A 762 12.40 -11.18 21.83
N HIS A 763 11.60 -10.16 22.12
CA HIS A 763 12.13 -8.91 22.61
C HIS A 763 12.91 -9.24 23.88
N SER A 764 14.21 -9.00 23.88
CA SER A 764 14.93 -8.78 25.12
C SER A 764 14.41 -7.46 25.68
N ASP A 765 13.32 -7.57 26.43
CA ASP A 765 12.88 -6.56 27.39
C ASP A 765 14.01 -6.40 28.41
N LEU A 766 14.87 -5.41 28.16
CA LEU A 766 15.59 -4.73 29.22
C LEU A 766 14.74 -3.53 29.63
N PHE A 767 13.61 -3.81 30.27
CA PHE A 767 12.88 -2.90 31.16
C PHE A 767 12.27 -3.69 32.32
#